data_AF-A0AAN5APK5-F1
#
_entry.id   AF-A0AAN5APK5-F1
#
_cell.length_a   1.000
_cell.length_b   1.000
_cell.length_c   1.000
_cell.angle_alpha   90.00
_cell.angle_beta   90.00
_cell.angle_gamma   90.00
#
_symmetry.space_group_name_H-M   'P 1'
#
loop_
_entity.id
_entity.type
_entity.pdbx_description
1 polymer ?
#
loop_
_entity_poly.entity_id
_entity_poly.type
_entity_poly.pdbx_seq_one_letter_code
_entity_poly.pdbx_strand_id
1 'polypeptide(L)'
;MTNFKPFIFVFFCSLLLLLGKATAADVAQSVSGPSSVYPQQVFDVTVQYQADANRQVSVYLFNTSNWQLHGSASVQVAAGSGSVTLQVPVNNPPVGTDYQWTGKVEELNGNQLSQTSQWCQVLFAPTTGEVEVTVDLSNPTGRKVNKRVMGLNLFQAFKPSVSGANGSADYKQNLAAMKPSHVRFHSWEMVRPGTSGTWVDSNGNWDFAKVNDVLSNAISFDTEVLINIPWPPEEKGWLNADGTLNVAHYLDFALWCAELVDYVNNTMQLNVRYWELTNERDGVYYGNCAELGKIFNLIAAECKKVDPNILTGGPAFEKPFAEHIQNVRDFMETTKETVDFISYHSYHLSGEFDHQQIFNAGNWGWVTNMMRGEWENISSRKIEFHHNEYNISADMRTIPDRVNEASMVFDAMMMVSLMNAGADVADAWNESDGWFGKLEGNGSFSRRPSSYLFEMLNKEFDQANIVSTNSSNDSKIVTLSGYGNGRMQLLLINRSEAEQQVTVSINGLDGQPVGSQVEVSRCIQSGGLQHTDVDYTTVSTGDGYVSKAYEVTLLTFDIGGGSASDYHFYSESGDEFQQENGFNSQYAMTVSSKSDGAPEGNNYLQLETNAHYANYAFKFPSTVNKSDWNQGHSLSFQLKSTVNYELKVFQGDGQSDKVNLSSYASLSGNWEQVEIPLSDFNIDYAQLKEIQFYNLWQTASPFAFDDLKVVASTNLRQFSVTSAADPADVVLVYPNPATHSLIVNAQGAAAVEVLGIYQASGIAAQNYQLLQEEGQLKVMVGQLPAGLYYLNLRIGNEKISKPFIKQ
;
A
#
# COMPACT_ATOMS: atom_id res chain seq x y z
N MET A 1 -17.12 -58.28 62.35
CA MET A 1 -18.28 -57.77 61.62
C MET A 1 -18.47 -58.63 60.38
N THR A 2 -19.51 -59.47 60.47
CA THR A 2 -20.29 -60.17 59.43
C THR A 2 -19.64 -60.62 58.10
N ASN A 3 -19.38 -61.92 58.08
CA ASN A 3 -19.28 -62.85 56.95
C ASN A 3 -20.46 -62.79 55.96
N PHE A 4 -20.18 -62.93 54.66
CA PHE A 4 -21.14 -63.42 53.66
C PHE A 4 -20.51 -64.53 52.80
N LYS A 5 -21.20 -65.67 52.72
CA LYS A 5 -20.85 -66.89 51.98
C LYS A 5 -21.25 -66.77 50.49
N PRO A 6 -20.60 -67.52 49.58
CA PRO A 6 -20.98 -67.56 48.17
C PRO A 6 -22.14 -68.54 47.93
N PHE A 7 -23.08 -68.17 47.06
CA PHE A 7 -24.09 -69.07 46.53
C PHE A 7 -23.72 -69.47 45.11
N ILE A 8 -23.52 -70.77 44.93
CA ILE A 8 -23.46 -71.48 43.65
C ILE A 8 -24.90 -71.65 43.15
N PHE A 9 -25.15 -71.28 41.89
CA PHE A 9 -26.28 -71.82 41.13
C PHE A 9 -25.77 -72.40 39.81
N VAL A 10 -25.95 -73.71 39.69
CA VAL A 10 -25.71 -74.52 38.52
C VAL A 10 -26.91 -74.39 37.60
N PHE A 11 -26.69 -74.11 36.31
CA PHE A 11 -27.63 -74.49 35.25
C PHE A 11 -26.88 -75.28 34.18
N PHE A 12 -27.09 -76.58 34.19
CA PHE A 12 -26.81 -77.48 33.07
C PHE A 12 -27.96 -77.34 32.08
N CYS A 13 -27.69 -76.89 30.86
CA CYS A 13 -28.56 -77.12 29.71
C CYS A 13 -27.72 -77.60 28.53
N SER A 14 -27.65 -78.93 28.45
CA SER A 14 -27.76 -79.77 27.26
C SER A 14 -27.39 -79.16 25.90
N LEU A 15 -26.20 -79.55 25.48
CA LEU A 15 -25.73 -79.71 24.11
C LEU A 15 -26.78 -80.42 23.23
N LEU A 16 -27.37 -79.69 22.28
CA LEU A 16 -28.04 -80.24 21.11
C LEU A 16 -27.41 -79.59 19.86
N LEU A 17 -26.47 -80.30 19.23
CA LEU A 17 -25.88 -79.94 17.95
C LEU A 17 -26.95 -80.03 16.85
N LEU A 18 -27.62 -78.91 16.55
CA LEU A 18 -28.10 -78.66 15.20
C LEU A 18 -26.94 -78.01 14.43
N LEU A 19 -26.28 -78.77 13.56
CA LEU A 19 -25.48 -78.23 12.46
C LEU A 19 -26.41 -77.57 11.44
N GLY A 20 -27.07 -76.48 11.83
CA GLY A 20 -27.43 -75.46 10.85
C GLY A 20 -26.12 -74.87 10.36
N LYS A 21 -25.85 -74.91 9.05
CA LYS A 21 -24.84 -74.03 8.47
C LYS A 21 -25.14 -72.63 9.02
N ALA A 22 -24.27 -72.08 9.86
CA ALA A 22 -24.32 -70.66 10.17
C ALA A 22 -24.24 -69.97 8.81
N THR A 23 -25.36 -69.41 8.36
CA THR A 23 -25.39 -68.58 7.16
C THR A 23 -24.36 -67.51 7.42
N ALA A 24 -23.30 -67.47 6.60
CA ALA A 24 -22.24 -66.50 6.69
C ALA A 24 -22.90 -65.12 6.75
N ALA A 25 -22.79 -64.39 7.86
CA ALA A 25 -23.45 -63.09 7.95
C ALA A 25 -22.87 -62.17 6.88
N ASP A 26 -23.74 -61.43 6.16
CA ASP A 26 -23.31 -60.38 5.23
C ASP A 26 -22.66 -59.26 6.03
N VAL A 27 -21.32 -59.25 6.09
CA VAL A 27 -20.54 -58.37 6.96
C VAL A 27 -19.40 -57.66 6.22
N ALA A 28 -19.33 -56.33 6.34
CA ALA A 28 -18.10 -55.59 6.10
C ALA A 28 -17.15 -55.82 7.28
N GLN A 29 -16.11 -56.62 7.08
CA GLN A 29 -15.18 -57.04 8.14
C GLN A 29 -14.22 -55.91 8.53
N SER A 30 -13.71 -55.17 7.55
CA SER A 30 -12.91 -53.97 7.76
C SER A 30 -12.97 -53.05 6.54
N VAL A 31 -12.70 -51.77 6.79
CA VAL A 31 -12.46 -50.77 5.75
C VAL A 31 -11.08 -50.16 6.00
N SER A 32 -10.28 -50.03 4.94
CA SER A 32 -8.93 -49.46 4.97
C SER A 32 -8.79 -48.45 3.83
N GLY A 33 -8.69 -47.18 4.18
CA GLY A 33 -8.38 -46.08 3.28
C GLY A 33 -7.24 -45.21 3.81
N PRO A 34 -6.78 -44.23 3.02
CA PRO A 34 -5.81 -43.22 3.45
C PRO A 34 -6.25 -42.52 4.74
N SER A 35 -5.30 -42.25 5.63
CA SER A 35 -5.54 -41.46 6.84
C SER A 35 -5.78 -39.97 6.55
N SER A 36 -5.46 -39.53 5.34
CA SER A 36 -5.60 -38.15 4.87
C SER A 36 -6.17 -38.14 3.46
N VAL A 37 -7.15 -37.26 3.22
CA VAL A 37 -7.80 -37.09 1.92
C VAL A 37 -7.86 -35.62 1.54
N TYR A 38 -8.10 -35.35 0.25
CA TYR A 38 -8.07 -34.02 -0.33
C TYR A 38 -9.31 -33.77 -1.19
N PRO A 39 -9.87 -32.55 -1.16
CA PRO A 39 -10.97 -32.18 -2.06
C PRO A 39 -10.65 -32.45 -3.53
N GLN A 40 -11.66 -32.88 -4.28
CA GLN A 40 -11.66 -33.15 -5.72
C GLN A 40 -10.68 -34.22 -6.19
N GLN A 41 -10.17 -35.06 -5.29
CA GLN A 41 -9.32 -36.20 -5.63
C GLN A 41 -10.06 -37.53 -5.51
N VAL A 42 -9.45 -38.58 -6.07
CA VAL A 42 -9.97 -39.95 -6.04
C VAL A 42 -9.02 -40.80 -5.21
N PHE A 43 -9.56 -41.55 -4.23
CA PHE A 43 -8.78 -42.37 -3.33
C PHE A 43 -9.16 -43.84 -3.42
N ASP A 44 -8.16 -44.72 -3.35
CA ASP A 44 -8.37 -46.16 -3.25
C ASP A 44 -8.75 -46.53 -1.81
N VAL A 45 -9.93 -47.11 -1.63
CA VAL A 45 -10.41 -47.60 -0.33
C VAL A 45 -10.74 -49.08 -0.42
N THR A 46 -10.12 -49.87 0.45
CA THR A 46 -10.26 -51.33 0.45
C THR A 46 -11.23 -51.79 1.52
N VAL A 47 -12.20 -52.62 1.13
CA VAL A 47 -13.16 -53.27 2.04
C VAL A 47 -12.90 -54.78 2.06
N GLN A 48 -12.69 -55.34 3.25
CA GLN A 48 -12.75 -56.78 3.48
C GLN A 48 -14.21 -57.13 3.78
N TYR A 49 -14.77 -58.11 3.09
CA TYR A 49 -16.18 -58.47 3.21
C TYR A 49 -16.40 -59.98 3.31
N GLN A 50 -17.56 -60.35 3.85
CA GLN A 50 -18.14 -61.69 3.76
C GLN A 50 -19.60 -61.54 3.38
N ALA A 51 -20.04 -62.30 2.37
CA ALA A 51 -21.40 -62.25 1.84
C ALA A 51 -21.98 -63.65 1.63
N ASP A 52 -23.25 -63.90 1.94
CA ASP A 52 -23.91 -65.21 1.73
C ASP A 52 -24.50 -65.40 0.33
N ALA A 53 -24.68 -64.31 -0.41
CA ALA A 53 -25.12 -64.26 -1.79
C ALA A 53 -24.42 -63.08 -2.49
N ASN A 54 -24.72 -62.82 -3.77
CA ASN A 54 -24.17 -61.64 -4.43
C ASN A 54 -24.69 -60.38 -3.72
N ARG A 55 -23.78 -59.44 -3.44
CA ARG A 55 -24.05 -58.23 -2.66
C ARG A 55 -23.44 -57.01 -3.32
N GLN A 56 -23.89 -55.83 -2.90
CA GLN A 56 -23.22 -54.57 -3.19
C GLN A 56 -22.30 -54.23 -2.01
N VAL A 57 -21.05 -53.87 -2.31
CA VAL A 57 -20.12 -53.26 -1.36
C VAL A 57 -20.02 -51.79 -1.69
N SER A 58 -20.26 -50.94 -0.70
CA SER A 58 -20.25 -49.49 -0.83
C SER A 58 -19.25 -48.87 0.15
N VAL A 59 -18.55 -47.83 -0.27
CA VAL A 59 -17.68 -46.99 0.58
C VAL A 59 -18.20 -45.57 0.57
N TYR A 60 -18.18 -44.94 1.74
CA TYR A 60 -18.58 -43.55 1.94
C TYR A 60 -17.52 -42.79 2.74
N LEU A 61 -17.36 -41.50 2.44
CA LEU A 61 -16.64 -40.53 3.26
C LEU A 61 -17.66 -39.58 3.91
N PHE A 62 -17.80 -39.64 5.22
CA PHE A 62 -18.67 -38.73 5.98
C PHE A 62 -17.86 -37.72 6.77
N ASN A 63 -18.36 -36.49 6.86
CA ASN A 63 -18.05 -35.59 7.96
C ASN A 63 -18.89 -36.02 9.18
N THR A 64 -18.25 -36.47 10.24
CA THR A 64 -18.89 -37.03 11.44
C THR A 64 -19.47 -35.97 12.37
N SER A 65 -19.08 -34.70 12.24
CA SER A 65 -19.63 -33.60 13.02
C SER A 65 -21.06 -33.25 12.57
N ASN A 66 -21.37 -33.38 11.28
CA ASN A 66 -22.67 -33.04 10.70
C ASN A 66 -23.32 -34.17 9.85
N TRP A 67 -22.66 -35.32 9.75
CA TRP A 67 -23.05 -36.48 8.94
C TRP A 67 -23.22 -36.19 7.44
N GLN A 68 -22.57 -35.15 6.91
CA GLN A 68 -22.61 -34.82 5.49
C GLN A 68 -21.73 -35.79 4.68
N LEU A 69 -22.28 -36.29 3.57
CA LEU A 69 -21.58 -37.17 2.63
C LEU A 69 -20.69 -36.35 1.69
N HIS A 70 -19.40 -36.70 1.64
CA HIS A 70 -18.41 -36.03 0.80
C HIS A 70 -17.75 -36.95 -0.23
N GLY A 71 -18.04 -38.24 -0.25
CA GLY A 71 -17.52 -39.13 -1.29
C GLY A 71 -18.15 -40.50 -1.19
N SER A 72 -18.38 -41.16 -2.33
CA SER A 72 -18.94 -42.51 -2.35
C SER A 72 -18.58 -43.29 -3.61
N ALA A 73 -18.44 -44.60 -3.47
CA ALA A 73 -18.35 -45.54 -4.59
C ALA A 73 -18.95 -46.90 -4.19
N SER A 74 -19.44 -47.67 -5.17
CA SER A 74 -20.02 -49.00 -4.92
C SER A 74 -19.68 -49.99 -6.04
N VAL A 75 -19.62 -51.28 -5.70
CA VAL A 75 -19.33 -52.38 -6.63
C VAL A 75 -20.08 -53.65 -6.22
N GLN A 76 -20.48 -54.46 -7.20
CA GLN A 76 -21.09 -55.77 -6.92
C GLN A 76 -20.01 -56.83 -6.67
N VAL A 77 -20.21 -57.65 -5.65
CA VAL A 77 -19.33 -58.75 -5.28
C VAL A 77 -20.09 -60.07 -5.25
N ALA A 78 -19.39 -61.16 -5.58
CA ALA A 78 -19.96 -62.50 -5.50
C ALA A 78 -20.08 -62.97 -4.04
N ALA A 79 -20.98 -63.93 -3.80
CA ALA A 79 -21.07 -64.64 -2.53
C ALA A 79 -19.71 -65.22 -2.09
N GLY A 80 -19.41 -65.16 -0.79
CA GLY A 80 -18.15 -65.61 -0.20
C GLY A 80 -17.44 -64.51 0.58
N SER A 81 -16.22 -64.80 1.02
CA SER A 81 -15.34 -63.80 1.64
C SER A 81 -14.34 -63.28 0.62
N GLY A 82 -14.05 -61.99 0.65
CA GLY A 82 -13.14 -61.36 -0.29
C GLY A 82 -12.69 -59.97 0.11
N SER A 83 -11.89 -59.37 -0.76
CA SER A 83 -11.40 -57.99 -0.63
C SER A 83 -11.71 -57.26 -1.93
N VAL A 84 -12.16 -56.01 -1.83
CA VAL A 84 -12.37 -55.15 -2.99
C VAL A 84 -11.87 -53.74 -2.71
N THR A 85 -11.19 -53.15 -3.69
CA THR A 85 -10.71 -51.76 -3.64
C THR A 85 -11.57 -50.91 -4.56
N LEU A 86 -12.12 -49.82 -4.02
CA LEU A 86 -12.97 -48.88 -4.74
C LEU A 86 -12.26 -47.53 -4.88
N GLN A 87 -12.39 -46.93 -6.06
CA GLN A 87 -11.95 -45.56 -6.33
C GLN A 87 -13.05 -44.58 -5.91
N VAL A 88 -12.83 -43.87 -4.79
CA VAL A 88 -13.82 -42.98 -4.18
C VAL A 88 -13.49 -41.52 -4.49
N PRO A 89 -14.28 -40.81 -5.30
CA PRO A 89 -14.12 -39.37 -5.50
C PRO A 89 -14.56 -38.60 -4.25
N VAL A 90 -13.77 -37.60 -3.86
CA VAL A 90 -14.01 -36.74 -2.69
C VAL A 90 -14.47 -35.35 -3.16
N ASN A 91 -15.73 -34.99 -2.91
CA ASN A 91 -16.40 -33.80 -3.40
C ASN A 91 -16.39 -32.67 -2.36
N ASN A 92 -15.43 -31.74 -2.49
CA ASN A 92 -15.33 -30.49 -1.73
C ASN A 92 -15.68 -30.57 -0.22
N PRO A 93 -15.11 -31.51 0.56
CA PRO A 93 -15.23 -31.45 2.02
C PRO A 93 -14.51 -30.22 2.59
N PRO A 94 -15.10 -29.52 3.59
CA PRO A 94 -14.38 -28.56 4.41
C PRO A 94 -13.15 -29.20 5.07
N VAL A 95 -12.07 -28.46 5.25
CA VAL A 95 -10.88 -28.97 5.96
C VAL A 95 -11.20 -29.25 7.41
N GLY A 96 -10.76 -30.40 7.92
CA GLY A 96 -11.03 -30.81 9.29
C GLY A 96 -10.64 -32.25 9.59
N THR A 97 -10.65 -32.60 10.88
CA THR A 97 -10.25 -33.92 11.37
C THR A 97 -11.40 -34.90 11.54
N ASP A 98 -12.63 -34.43 11.33
CA ASP A 98 -13.83 -35.16 11.75
C ASP A 98 -14.37 -36.06 10.63
N TYR A 99 -13.51 -36.76 9.89
CA TYR A 99 -13.92 -37.54 8.73
C TYR A 99 -13.77 -39.04 8.93
N GLN A 100 -14.66 -39.82 8.30
CA GLN A 100 -14.66 -41.27 8.46
C GLN A 100 -14.97 -42.00 7.15
N TRP A 101 -14.10 -42.94 6.79
CA TRP A 101 -14.39 -43.96 5.78
C TRP A 101 -15.34 -44.99 6.38
N THR A 102 -16.45 -45.25 5.70
CA THR A 102 -17.44 -46.26 6.10
C THR A 102 -17.63 -47.27 4.97
N GLY A 103 -17.33 -48.54 5.24
CA GLY A 103 -17.62 -49.66 4.33
C GLY A 103 -18.93 -50.35 4.70
N LYS A 104 -19.77 -50.64 3.70
CA LYS A 104 -21.06 -51.33 3.86
C LYS A 104 -21.16 -52.54 2.93
N VAL A 105 -21.87 -53.58 3.40
CA VAL A 105 -22.37 -54.68 2.56
C VAL A 105 -23.89 -54.60 2.54
N GLU A 106 -24.47 -54.55 1.35
CA GLU A 106 -25.87 -54.24 1.10
C GLU A 106 -26.50 -55.28 0.15
N GLU A 107 -27.80 -55.53 0.31
CA GLU A 107 -28.58 -56.25 -0.70
C GLU A 107 -28.54 -55.49 -2.03
N LEU A 108 -28.69 -56.19 -3.17
CA LEU A 108 -28.71 -55.54 -4.49
C LEU A 108 -29.88 -54.55 -4.69
N ASN A 109 -30.86 -54.55 -3.79
CA ASN A 109 -31.97 -53.58 -3.76
C ASN A 109 -31.67 -52.35 -2.87
N GLY A 110 -30.48 -52.26 -2.26
CA GLY A 110 -30.05 -51.16 -1.40
C GLY A 110 -30.37 -51.32 0.09
N ASN A 111 -30.92 -52.46 0.54
CA ASN A 111 -31.13 -52.69 1.97
C ASN A 111 -29.80 -52.96 2.69
N GLN A 112 -29.53 -52.18 3.75
CA GLN A 112 -28.31 -52.28 4.54
C GLN A 112 -28.33 -53.50 5.46
N LEU A 113 -27.26 -54.32 5.43
CA LEU A 113 -27.13 -55.51 6.27
C LEU A 113 -26.03 -55.38 7.33
N SER A 114 -24.95 -54.64 7.04
CA SER A 114 -23.85 -54.39 7.99
C SER A 114 -23.02 -53.14 7.66
N GLN A 115 -22.25 -52.65 8.64
CA GLN A 115 -21.32 -51.51 8.47
C GLN A 115 -20.06 -51.66 9.33
N THR A 116 -18.94 -51.13 8.85
CA THR A 116 -17.68 -50.95 9.58
C THR A 116 -17.02 -49.63 9.18
N SER A 117 -16.19 -49.05 10.05
CA SER A 117 -15.67 -47.70 9.84
C SER A 117 -14.23 -47.48 10.30
N GLN A 118 -13.53 -46.54 9.66
CA GLN A 118 -12.17 -46.12 9.95
C GLN A 118 -12.06 -44.59 9.88
N TRP A 119 -11.43 -43.97 10.88
CA TRP A 119 -11.20 -42.53 10.92
C TRP A 119 -10.16 -42.06 9.88
N CYS A 120 -10.37 -40.87 9.35
CA CYS A 120 -9.43 -40.15 8.47
C CYS A 120 -9.56 -38.64 8.69
N GLN A 121 -8.61 -37.87 8.16
CA GLN A 121 -8.65 -36.41 8.20
C GLN A 121 -8.77 -35.87 6.78
N VAL A 122 -9.57 -34.83 6.56
CA VAL A 122 -9.52 -34.05 5.33
C VAL A 122 -8.49 -32.97 5.56
N LEU A 123 -7.37 -33.08 4.85
CA LEU A 123 -6.35 -32.05 4.85
C LEU A 123 -6.61 -31.10 3.69
N PHE A 124 -6.08 -29.88 3.78
CA PHE A 124 -5.73 -29.18 2.54
C PHE A 124 -4.68 -30.05 1.84
N ALA A 125 -4.89 -30.43 0.58
CA ALA A 125 -3.75 -30.61 -0.29
C ALA A 125 -3.58 -29.23 -0.91
N PRO A 126 -2.61 -28.43 -0.46
CA PRO A 126 -1.75 -27.95 -1.49
C PRO A 126 -0.93 -29.16 -1.93
N THR A 127 -1.17 -29.68 -3.13
CA THR A 127 0.03 -29.92 -3.95
C THR A 127 0.65 -28.54 -4.06
N THR A 128 1.52 -28.19 -3.10
CA THR A 128 2.21 -26.92 -3.12
C THR A 128 2.95 -26.93 -4.42
N GLY A 129 2.51 -26.10 -5.37
CA GLY A 129 3.17 -26.07 -6.65
C GLY A 129 4.49 -25.35 -6.43
N GLU A 130 5.59 -26.00 -6.79
CA GLU A 130 6.88 -25.35 -6.83
C GLU A 130 6.89 -24.38 -8.01
N VAL A 131 7.23 -23.13 -7.74
CA VAL A 131 7.39 -22.09 -8.76
C VAL A 131 8.72 -21.39 -8.51
N GLU A 132 9.65 -21.53 -9.43
CA GLU A 132 10.87 -20.74 -9.45
C GLU A 132 10.58 -19.36 -10.04
N VAL A 133 11.06 -18.31 -9.37
CA VAL A 133 11.03 -16.92 -9.82
C VAL A 133 12.47 -16.43 -9.95
N THR A 134 12.79 -15.79 -11.08
CA THR A 134 14.08 -15.14 -11.30
C THR A 134 13.90 -13.64 -11.45
N VAL A 135 14.73 -12.85 -10.77
CA VAL A 135 14.86 -11.41 -10.96
C VAL A 135 16.22 -11.11 -11.58
N ASP A 136 16.28 -10.33 -12.65
CA ASP A 136 17.53 -9.98 -13.32
C ASP A 136 17.83 -8.48 -13.21
N LEU A 137 18.65 -8.11 -12.22
CA LEU A 137 19.06 -6.73 -11.98
C LEU A 137 19.97 -6.17 -13.09
N SER A 138 20.58 -7.04 -13.90
CA SER A 138 21.41 -6.62 -15.03
C SER A 138 20.60 -6.24 -16.27
N ASN A 139 19.28 -6.49 -16.25
CA ASN A 139 18.37 -6.22 -17.36
C ASN A 139 17.25 -5.24 -16.96
N PRO A 140 17.57 -3.95 -16.72
CA PRO A 140 16.56 -2.93 -16.48
C PRO A 140 15.72 -2.70 -17.74
N THR A 141 14.40 -2.62 -17.57
CA THR A 141 13.46 -2.39 -18.69
C THR A 141 13.50 -0.95 -19.24
N GLY A 142 14.27 -0.07 -18.59
CA GLY A 142 14.28 1.37 -18.87
C GLY A 142 13.05 2.11 -18.30
N ARG A 143 12.13 1.41 -17.63
CA ARG A 143 10.96 2.00 -16.97
C ARG A 143 11.20 2.14 -15.47
N LYS A 144 10.42 3.02 -14.83
CA LYS A 144 10.37 3.17 -13.38
C LYS A 144 9.01 2.74 -12.87
N VAL A 145 8.98 2.28 -11.62
CA VAL A 145 7.72 2.13 -10.91
C VAL A 145 7.06 3.51 -10.86
N ASN A 146 5.87 3.60 -11.44
CA ASN A 146 5.09 4.82 -11.47
C ASN A 146 3.93 4.64 -10.50
N LYS A 147 4.04 5.26 -9.32
CA LYS A 147 3.00 5.15 -8.30
C LYS A 147 1.62 5.59 -8.80
N ARG A 148 1.56 6.50 -9.80
CA ARG A 148 0.29 6.99 -10.37
C ARG A 148 -0.54 5.91 -11.06
N VAL A 149 0.01 4.71 -11.25
CA VAL A 149 -0.73 3.52 -11.71
C VAL A 149 -1.51 2.83 -10.57
N MET A 150 -1.26 3.25 -9.32
CA MET A 150 -1.96 2.82 -8.11
C MET A 150 -2.98 3.88 -7.66
N GLY A 151 -3.61 4.57 -8.62
CA GLY A 151 -4.61 5.60 -8.38
C GLY A 151 -6.02 5.04 -8.18
N LEU A 152 -6.94 5.91 -7.77
CA LEU A 152 -8.33 5.56 -7.49
C LEU A 152 -9.31 6.57 -8.10
N ASN A 153 -10.39 6.05 -8.68
CA ASN A 153 -11.57 6.84 -8.98
C ASN A 153 -12.35 7.11 -7.70
N LEU A 154 -12.66 8.38 -7.46
CA LEU A 154 -13.37 8.83 -6.27
C LEU A 154 -14.85 9.07 -6.58
N PHE A 155 -15.63 8.00 -6.51
CA PHE A 155 -17.05 7.96 -6.85
C PHE A 155 -17.99 8.19 -5.65
N GLN A 156 -17.51 8.28 -4.42
CA GLN A 156 -18.33 8.76 -3.29
C GLN A 156 -17.79 10.07 -2.74
N ALA A 157 -16.52 10.40 -3.00
CA ALA A 157 -15.89 11.63 -2.52
C ALA A 157 -16.62 12.90 -2.94
N PHE A 158 -17.39 12.95 -4.03
CA PHE A 158 -18.10 14.17 -4.42
C PHE A 158 -19.32 14.50 -3.53
N LYS A 159 -19.69 13.63 -2.59
CA LYS A 159 -20.81 13.82 -1.67
C LYS A 159 -20.33 14.51 -0.38
N PRO A 160 -20.87 15.68 0.00
CA PRO A 160 -20.56 16.32 1.28
C PRO A 160 -20.78 15.42 2.50
N SER A 161 -21.79 14.54 2.46
CA SER A 161 -22.06 13.58 3.52
C SER A 161 -20.98 12.50 3.67
N VAL A 162 -20.10 12.35 2.68
CA VAL A 162 -19.02 11.36 2.67
C VAL A 162 -17.69 12.04 2.95
N SER A 163 -17.32 13.06 2.16
CA SER A 163 -16.00 13.70 2.21
C SER A 163 -16.00 15.11 2.79
N GLY A 164 -17.15 15.78 2.89
CA GLY A 164 -17.26 17.17 3.35
C GLY A 164 -16.81 17.34 4.79
N ALA A 165 -16.84 18.57 5.32
CA ALA A 165 -16.34 18.86 6.68
C ALA A 165 -16.95 17.95 7.75
N ASN A 166 -18.24 17.63 7.62
CA ASN A 166 -18.98 16.73 8.52
C ASN A 166 -19.23 15.33 7.89
N GLY A 167 -18.42 14.95 6.90
CA GLY A 167 -18.48 13.66 6.23
C GLY A 167 -18.07 12.49 7.13
N SER A 168 -18.04 11.29 6.55
CA SER A 168 -17.68 10.07 7.25
C SER A 168 -16.20 10.05 7.64
N ALA A 169 -15.91 9.92 8.94
CA ALA A 169 -14.54 9.78 9.44
C ALA A 169 -13.91 8.46 8.94
N ASP A 170 -14.68 7.37 8.92
CA ASP A 170 -14.21 6.05 8.45
C ASP A 170 -13.80 6.12 6.98
N TYR A 171 -14.59 6.81 6.15
CA TYR A 171 -14.24 7.03 4.75
C TYR A 171 -12.89 7.76 4.60
N LYS A 172 -12.74 8.90 5.27
CA LYS A 172 -11.52 9.72 5.19
C LYS A 172 -10.30 8.97 5.70
N GLN A 173 -10.44 8.29 6.85
CA GLN A 173 -9.38 7.47 7.42
C GLN A 173 -8.96 6.34 6.48
N ASN A 174 -9.93 5.63 5.90
CA ASN A 174 -9.61 4.49 5.03
C ASN A 174 -9.09 4.93 3.66
N LEU A 175 -9.54 6.06 3.10
CA LEU A 175 -8.95 6.66 1.91
C LEU A 175 -7.50 7.11 2.18
N ALA A 176 -7.25 7.76 3.33
CA ALA A 176 -5.91 8.14 3.76
C ALA A 176 -4.99 6.94 4.03
N ALA A 177 -5.54 5.82 4.53
CA ALA A 177 -4.79 4.58 4.72
C ALA A 177 -4.31 3.99 3.38
N MET A 178 -5.16 4.03 2.34
CA MET A 178 -4.78 3.60 0.99
C MET A 178 -3.75 4.54 0.35
N LYS A 179 -3.79 5.84 0.69
CA LYS A 179 -2.89 6.88 0.19
C LYS A 179 -2.65 6.80 -1.33
N PRO A 180 -3.72 6.73 -2.16
CA PRO A 180 -3.56 6.67 -3.61
C PRO A 180 -2.75 7.86 -4.12
N SER A 181 -1.68 7.61 -4.86
CA SER A 181 -0.80 8.68 -5.36
C SER A 181 -1.44 9.57 -6.45
N HIS A 182 -2.52 9.08 -7.07
CA HIS A 182 -3.37 9.83 -7.97
C HIS A 182 -4.84 9.56 -7.62
N VAL A 183 -5.68 10.59 -7.68
CA VAL A 183 -7.12 10.46 -7.46
C VAL A 183 -7.91 11.18 -8.54
N ARG A 184 -8.87 10.47 -9.14
CA ARG A 184 -9.79 10.99 -10.15
C ARG A 184 -11.15 11.27 -9.54
N PHE A 185 -11.51 12.55 -9.36
CA PHE A 185 -12.87 12.94 -8.99
C PHE A 185 -13.78 12.81 -10.20
N HIS A 186 -14.64 11.79 -10.17
CA HIS A 186 -15.61 11.51 -11.23
C HIS A 186 -16.90 10.90 -10.68
N SER A 187 -18.03 11.34 -11.26
CA SER A 187 -19.27 10.58 -11.30
C SER A 187 -20.27 11.21 -12.26
N TRP A 188 -21.11 10.37 -12.86
CA TRP A 188 -22.27 10.84 -13.62
C TRP A 188 -23.27 11.66 -12.76
N GLU A 189 -23.27 11.50 -11.42
CA GLU A 189 -24.12 12.27 -10.50
C GLU A 189 -23.67 13.73 -10.38
N MET A 190 -22.38 14.03 -10.64
CA MET A 190 -21.76 15.35 -10.42
C MET A 190 -22.51 16.48 -11.15
N VAL A 191 -23.08 16.20 -12.31
CA VAL A 191 -23.78 17.19 -13.15
C VAL A 191 -25.28 16.91 -13.25
N ARG A 192 -25.84 16.11 -12.33
CA ARG A 192 -27.26 15.73 -12.35
C ARG A 192 -27.99 16.34 -11.15
N PRO A 193 -28.68 17.47 -11.32
CA PRO A 193 -29.46 18.11 -10.25
C PRO A 193 -30.38 17.14 -9.51
N GLY A 194 -30.50 17.35 -8.20
CA GLY A 194 -31.36 16.54 -7.33
C GLY A 194 -30.78 15.20 -6.85
N THR A 195 -29.59 14.80 -7.33
CA THR A 195 -28.83 13.68 -6.73
C THR A 195 -28.07 14.14 -5.49
N SER A 196 -27.76 13.23 -4.56
CA SER A 196 -26.91 13.57 -3.41
C SER A 196 -25.49 13.98 -3.85
N GLY A 197 -25.06 13.47 -5.00
CA GLY A 197 -23.76 13.71 -5.62
C GLY A 197 -23.57 14.97 -6.44
N THR A 198 -24.65 15.67 -6.79
CA THR A 198 -24.56 16.80 -7.72
C THR A 198 -23.67 17.93 -7.20
N TRP A 199 -22.83 18.50 -8.04
CA TRP A 199 -22.12 19.77 -7.82
C TRP A 199 -22.80 20.93 -8.54
N VAL A 200 -23.99 20.71 -9.08
CA VAL A 200 -24.79 21.75 -9.73
C VAL A 200 -26.12 21.98 -9.02
N ASP A 201 -26.58 23.22 -9.07
CA ASP A 201 -27.89 23.67 -8.56
C ASP A 201 -29.03 23.19 -9.47
N SER A 202 -30.29 23.53 -9.12
CA SER A 202 -31.48 23.14 -9.90
C SER A 202 -31.55 23.76 -11.30
N ASN A 203 -30.68 24.72 -11.62
CA ASN A 203 -30.59 25.37 -12.92
C ASN A 203 -29.33 24.93 -13.69
N GLY A 204 -28.58 23.95 -13.17
CA GLY A 204 -27.34 23.45 -13.75
C GLY A 204 -26.13 24.37 -13.57
N ASN A 205 -26.18 25.38 -12.70
CA ASN A 205 -24.99 26.18 -12.35
C ASN A 205 -24.17 25.48 -11.27
N TRP A 206 -22.86 25.73 -11.22
CA TRP A 206 -22.01 25.16 -10.16
C TRP A 206 -22.46 25.61 -8.77
N ASP A 207 -22.62 24.65 -7.86
CA ASP A 207 -22.79 24.87 -6.42
C ASP A 207 -21.41 24.93 -5.77
N PHE A 208 -20.79 26.09 -5.87
CA PHE A 208 -19.43 26.32 -5.38
C PHE A 208 -19.26 26.11 -3.87
N ALA A 209 -20.31 26.33 -3.07
CA ALA A 209 -20.25 26.02 -1.64
C ALA A 209 -20.04 24.52 -1.42
N LYS A 210 -20.71 23.68 -2.22
CA LYS A 210 -20.58 22.24 -2.19
C LYS A 210 -19.23 21.75 -2.73
N VAL A 211 -18.78 22.31 -3.85
CA VAL A 211 -17.44 22.04 -4.41
C VAL A 211 -16.36 22.33 -3.37
N ASN A 212 -16.44 23.48 -2.71
CA ASN A 212 -15.49 23.88 -1.68
C ASN A 212 -15.52 22.96 -0.46
N ASP A 213 -16.71 22.59 0.03
CA ASP A 213 -16.85 21.68 1.16
C ASP A 213 -16.24 20.30 0.87
N VAL A 214 -16.44 19.77 -0.33
CA VAL A 214 -15.86 18.48 -0.72
C VAL A 214 -14.34 18.56 -0.87
N LEU A 215 -13.84 19.43 -1.75
CA LEU A 215 -12.43 19.40 -2.14
C LEU A 215 -11.50 19.84 -1.00
N SER A 216 -11.97 20.69 -0.08
CA SER A 216 -11.19 21.09 1.09
C SER A 216 -11.07 20.01 2.16
N ASN A 217 -11.86 18.94 2.07
CA ASN A 217 -12.01 17.96 3.16
C ASN A 217 -11.83 16.49 2.73
N ALA A 218 -11.84 16.21 1.42
CA ALA A 218 -11.77 14.85 0.89
C ALA A 218 -10.38 14.21 1.04
N ILE A 219 -9.32 15.00 0.90
CA ILE A 219 -7.94 14.52 0.78
C ILE A 219 -7.10 15.10 1.92
N SER A 220 -6.46 14.24 2.70
CA SER A 220 -5.61 14.60 3.85
C SER A 220 -4.16 14.13 3.70
N PHE A 221 -3.75 13.79 2.48
CA PHE A 221 -2.45 13.24 2.14
C PHE A 221 -1.99 13.81 0.81
N ASP A 222 -0.69 13.79 0.55
CA ASP A 222 -0.13 14.25 -0.71
C ASP A 222 -0.52 13.29 -1.85
N THR A 223 -1.18 13.82 -2.89
CA THR A 223 -1.68 13.08 -4.04
C THR A 223 -1.91 14.02 -5.22
N GLU A 224 -1.74 13.53 -6.44
CA GLU A 224 -2.15 14.27 -7.64
C GLU A 224 -3.66 14.14 -7.84
N VAL A 225 -4.34 15.28 -7.93
CA VAL A 225 -5.79 15.34 -8.17
C VAL A 225 -6.08 15.58 -9.64
N LEU A 226 -6.96 14.77 -10.20
CA LEU A 226 -7.63 14.98 -11.48
C LEU A 226 -9.12 15.22 -11.25
N ILE A 227 -9.66 16.29 -11.82
CA ILE A 227 -11.11 16.56 -11.82
C ILE A 227 -11.67 16.29 -13.22
N ASN A 228 -12.62 15.36 -13.32
CA ASN A 228 -13.36 15.11 -14.55
C ASN A 228 -14.58 16.05 -14.63
N ILE A 229 -14.82 16.66 -15.79
CA ILE A 229 -16.07 17.37 -16.10
C ILE A 229 -16.83 16.53 -17.15
N PRO A 230 -17.82 15.71 -16.73
CA PRO A 230 -18.29 14.59 -17.56
C PRO A 230 -19.13 15.03 -18.77
N TRP A 231 -20.00 16.03 -18.62
CA TRP A 231 -20.88 16.61 -19.66
C TRP A 231 -21.68 17.79 -19.06
N PRO A 232 -22.35 18.67 -19.84
CA PRO A 232 -23.22 19.67 -19.23
C PRO A 232 -24.53 19.05 -18.70
N PRO A 233 -25.15 19.65 -17.66
CA PRO A 233 -26.47 19.26 -17.17
C PRO A 233 -27.56 19.41 -18.23
N GLU A 234 -28.55 18.52 -18.23
CA GLU A 234 -29.71 18.58 -19.15
C GLU A 234 -30.51 19.88 -18.97
N GLU A 235 -30.53 20.42 -17.75
CA GLU A 235 -31.24 21.64 -17.34
C GLU A 235 -30.76 22.89 -18.08
N LYS A 236 -29.56 22.85 -18.67
CA LYS A 236 -29.05 23.93 -19.52
C LYS A 236 -29.77 24.02 -20.87
N GLY A 237 -30.41 22.93 -21.31
CA GLY A 237 -31.07 22.87 -22.62
C GLY A 237 -30.09 22.90 -23.80
N TRP A 238 -28.81 22.59 -23.58
CA TRP A 238 -27.76 22.65 -24.62
C TRP A 238 -27.66 21.39 -25.46
N LEU A 239 -28.29 20.29 -25.05
CA LEU A 239 -28.20 19.00 -25.72
C LEU A 239 -29.28 18.85 -26.79
N ASN A 240 -28.92 18.19 -27.88
CA ASN A 240 -29.85 17.68 -28.87
C ASN A 240 -30.58 16.45 -28.30
N ALA A 241 -31.65 16.01 -28.99
CA ALA A 241 -32.44 14.86 -28.57
C ALA A 241 -31.66 13.53 -28.55
N ASP A 242 -30.56 13.43 -29.29
CA ASP A 242 -29.65 12.27 -29.32
C ASP A 242 -28.54 12.33 -28.25
N GLY A 243 -28.54 13.36 -27.41
CA GLY A 243 -27.54 13.57 -26.37
C GLY A 243 -26.25 14.26 -26.84
N THR A 244 -26.09 14.51 -28.14
CA THR A 244 -24.99 15.34 -28.66
C THR A 244 -25.17 16.79 -28.20
N LEU A 245 -24.06 17.53 -28.12
CA LEU A 245 -24.10 18.95 -27.78
C LEU A 245 -24.53 19.75 -29.02
N ASN A 246 -25.48 20.67 -28.86
CA ASN A 246 -25.85 21.57 -29.94
C ASN A 246 -24.69 22.51 -30.25
N VAL A 247 -24.31 22.61 -31.53
CA VAL A 247 -23.20 23.44 -32.02
C VAL A 247 -23.31 24.91 -31.58
N ALA A 248 -24.52 25.43 -31.40
CA ALA A 248 -24.75 26.79 -30.91
C ALA A 248 -24.27 27.01 -29.47
N HIS A 249 -24.11 25.93 -28.69
CA HIS A 249 -23.77 25.96 -27.26
C HIS A 249 -22.36 25.42 -26.95
N TYR A 250 -21.51 25.25 -27.96
CA TYR A 250 -20.13 24.80 -27.73
C TYR A 250 -19.35 25.77 -26.84
N LEU A 251 -19.46 27.07 -27.13
CA LEU A 251 -18.81 28.10 -26.32
C LEU A 251 -19.42 28.21 -24.92
N ASP A 252 -20.74 28.08 -24.80
CA ASP A 252 -21.42 28.14 -23.50
C ASP A 252 -20.94 27.01 -22.58
N PHE A 253 -20.79 25.79 -23.12
CA PHE A 253 -20.24 24.68 -22.36
C PHE A 253 -18.77 24.89 -22.00
N ALA A 254 -17.96 25.38 -22.94
CA ALA A 254 -16.55 25.69 -22.68
C ALA A 254 -16.35 26.73 -21.56
N LEU A 255 -17.14 27.81 -21.57
CA LEU A 255 -17.11 28.83 -20.53
C LEU A 255 -17.59 28.28 -19.18
N TRP A 256 -18.60 27.42 -19.18
CA TRP A 256 -19.10 26.77 -17.97
C TRP A 256 -18.07 25.83 -17.33
N CYS A 257 -17.30 25.08 -18.13
CA CYS A 257 -16.17 24.29 -17.62
C CYS A 257 -15.06 25.19 -17.06
N ALA A 258 -14.72 26.28 -17.76
CA ALA A 258 -13.69 27.23 -17.33
C ALA A 258 -14.06 27.93 -16.00
N GLU A 259 -15.35 28.13 -15.74
CA GLU A 259 -15.86 28.67 -14.47
C GLU A 259 -15.48 27.78 -13.27
N LEU A 260 -15.56 26.45 -13.41
CA LEU A 260 -15.14 25.52 -12.36
C LEU A 260 -13.64 25.58 -12.13
N VAL A 261 -12.84 25.64 -13.20
CA VAL A 261 -11.38 25.77 -13.12
C VAL A 261 -11.00 27.06 -12.40
N ASP A 262 -11.63 28.18 -12.74
CA ASP A 262 -11.39 29.47 -12.09
C ASP A 262 -11.67 29.40 -10.59
N TYR A 263 -12.81 28.82 -10.23
CA TYR A 263 -13.17 28.69 -8.83
C TYR A 263 -12.17 27.80 -8.07
N VAL A 264 -11.85 26.61 -8.59
CA VAL A 264 -10.97 25.66 -7.89
C VAL A 264 -9.51 26.17 -7.81
N ASN A 265 -8.96 26.73 -8.89
CA ASN A 265 -7.55 27.10 -8.92
C ASN A 265 -7.29 28.55 -8.51
N ASN A 266 -8.12 29.51 -8.92
CA ASN A 266 -7.88 30.93 -8.61
C ASN A 266 -8.59 31.36 -7.32
N THR A 267 -9.81 30.88 -7.08
CA THR A 267 -10.58 31.27 -5.88
C THR A 267 -10.21 30.41 -4.66
N MET A 268 -10.19 29.08 -4.79
CA MET A 268 -9.85 28.16 -3.69
C MET A 268 -8.34 27.92 -3.55
N GLN A 269 -7.55 28.27 -4.56
CA GLN A 269 -6.08 28.11 -4.56
C GLN A 269 -5.62 26.66 -4.38
N LEU A 270 -6.39 25.69 -4.89
CA LEU A 270 -6.03 24.27 -4.79
C LEU A 270 -4.97 23.82 -5.80
N ASN A 271 -4.69 24.63 -6.83
CA ASN A 271 -3.68 24.34 -7.87
C ASN A 271 -3.87 22.95 -8.51
N VAL A 272 -5.11 22.54 -8.77
CA VAL A 272 -5.42 21.28 -9.44
C VAL A 272 -4.85 21.33 -10.85
N ARG A 273 -3.89 20.44 -11.12
CA ARG A 273 -3.15 20.41 -12.38
C ARG A 273 -3.91 19.69 -13.49
N TYR A 274 -4.58 18.57 -13.21
CA TYR A 274 -5.18 17.73 -14.23
C TYR A 274 -6.70 17.94 -14.33
N TRP A 275 -7.17 18.22 -15.53
CA TRP A 275 -8.58 18.39 -15.85
C TRP A 275 -8.97 17.49 -17.02
N GLU A 276 -9.92 16.60 -16.80
CA GLU A 276 -10.39 15.67 -17.83
C GLU A 276 -11.71 16.12 -18.45
N LEU A 277 -11.73 16.14 -19.78
CA LEU A 277 -12.80 16.66 -20.63
C LEU A 277 -13.00 15.66 -21.79
N THR A 278 -14.06 14.88 -21.89
CA THR A 278 -15.24 14.69 -21.04
C THR A 278 -15.21 13.27 -20.47
N ASN A 279 -16.35 12.61 -20.22
CA ASN A 279 -16.40 11.19 -19.85
C ASN A 279 -17.24 10.37 -20.85
N GLU A 280 -16.63 9.38 -21.51
CA GLU A 280 -17.30 8.33 -22.29
C GLU A 280 -18.32 8.83 -23.32
N ARG A 281 -17.98 9.94 -24.01
CA ARG A 281 -18.83 10.52 -25.06
C ARG A 281 -18.55 9.95 -26.44
N ASP A 282 -17.57 9.08 -26.58
CA ASP A 282 -17.27 8.39 -27.84
C ASP A 282 -18.41 7.48 -28.30
N GLY A 283 -19.25 6.96 -27.40
CA GLY A 283 -20.48 6.25 -27.76
C GLY A 283 -21.54 7.17 -28.39
N VAL A 284 -21.74 8.36 -27.84
CA VAL A 284 -22.69 9.37 -28.35
C VAL A 284 -22.21 9.95 -29.69
N TYR A 285 -20.89 10.11 -29.86
CA TYR A 285 -20.26 10.61 -31.07
C TYR A 285 -19.69 9.49 -31.96
N TYR A 286 -20.23 8.27 -31.89
CA TYR A 286 -19.71 7.15 -32.67
C TYR A 286 -19.71 7.46 -34.18
N GLY A 287 -18.55 7.33 -34.83
CA GLY A 287 -18.35 7.69 -36.23
C GLY A 287 -18.21 9.19 -36.50
N ASN A 288 -18.17 10.03 -35.45
CA ASN A 288 -18.03 11.48 -35.52
C ASN A 288 -17.20 12.06 -34.36
N CYS A 289 -16.21 11.30 -33.86
CA CYS A 289 -15.37 11.74 -32.74
C CYS A 289 -14.44 12.93 -33.08
N ALA A 290 -14.29 13.28 -34.36
CA ALA A 290 -13.70 14.56 -34.75
C ALA A 290 -14.51 15.76 -34.22
N GLU A 291 -15.84 15.67 -34.18
CA GLU A 291 -16.68 16.73 -33.61
C GLU A 291 -16.50 16.83 -32.08
N LEU A 292 -16.41 15.69 -31.40
CA LEU A 292 -16.06 15.63 -29.98
C LEU A 292 -14.68 16.28 -29.72
N GLY A 293 -13.71 16.06 -30.62
CA GLY A 293 -12.41 16.73 -30.57
C GLY A 293 -12.47 18.25 -30.72
N LYS A 294 -13.40 18.78 -31.53
CA LYS A 294 -13.62 20.24 -31.63
C LYS A 294 -14.19 20.82 -30.34
N ILE A 295 -15.15 20.13 -29.74
CA ILE A 295 -15.73 20.50 -28.44
C ILE A 295 -14.61 20.52 -27.39
N PHE A 296 -13.81 19.45 -27.31
CA PHE A 296 -12.66 19.37 -26.42
C PHE A 296 -11.71 20.56 -26.59
N ASN A 297 -11.30 20.86 -27.82
CA ASN A 297 -10.36 21.95 -28.10
C ASN A 297 -10.87 23.30 -27.61
N LEU A 298 -12.17 23.56 -27.77
CA LEU A 298 -12.77 24.80 -27.30
C LEU A 298 -12.79 24.88 -25.78
N ILE A 299 -13.17 23.79 -25.10
CA ILE A 299 -13.15 23.73 -23.63
C ILE A 299 -11.73 23.93 -23.10
N ALA A 300 -10.76 23.17 -23.63
CA ALA A 300 -9.36 23.26 -23.22
C ALA A 300 -8.80 24.69 -23.41
N ALA A 301 -9.15 25.34 -24.52
CA ALA A 301 -8.74 26.71 -24.78
C ALA A 301 -9.33 27.72 -23.78
N GLU A 302 -10.62 27.61 -23.43
CA GLU A 302 -11.24 28.50 -22.44
C GLU A 302 -10.70 28.24 -21.02
N CYS A 303 -10.55 26.97 -20.60
CA CYS A 303 -9.96 26.64 -19.29
C CYS A 303 -8.52 27.16 -19.17
N LYS A 304 -7.70 27.05 -20.22
CA LYS A 304 -6.30 27.55 -20.22
C LYS A 304 -6.18 29.08 -20.26
N LYS A 305 -7.24 29.83 -20.61
CA LYS A 305 -7.26 31.30 -20.43
C LYS A 305 -7.36 31.70 -18.96
N VAL A 306 -8.02 30.86 -18.17
CA VAL A 306 -8.25 31.07 -16.73
C VAL A 306 -7.02 30.64 -15.94
N ASP A 307 -6.47 29.47 -16.26
CA ASP A 307 -5.22 28.98 -15.68
C ASP A 307 -4.34 28.33 -16.77
N PRO A 308 -3.28 29.00 -17.24
CA PRO A 308 -2.42 28.47 -18.29
C PRO A 308 -1.50 27.32 -17.84
N ASN A 309 -1.44 27.00 -16.54
CA ASN A 309 -0.57 25.94 -16.01
C ASN A 309 -1.25 24.57 -15.90
N ILE A 310 -2.56 24.49 -16.13
CA ILE A 310 -3.29 23.22 -16.12
C ILE A 310 -2.93 22.35 -17.32
N LEU A 311 -3.12 21.04 -17.14
CA LEU A 311 -3.13 20.04 -18.18
C LEU A 311 -4.56 19.59 -18.43
N THR A 312 -4.95 19.59 -19.70
CA THR A 312 -6.28 19.17 -20.16
C THR A 312 -6.17 17.90 -21.00
N GLY A 313 -6.97 16.89 -20.69
CA GLY A 313 -6.96 15.61 -21.38
C GLY A 313 -8.32 14.95 -21.44
N GLY A 314 -8.43 13.83 -22.15
CA GLY A 314 -9.73 13.22 -22.43
C GLY A 314 -9.74 12.23 -23.59
N PRO A 315 -10.93 11.79 -24.04
CA PRO A 315 -12.25 12.10 -23.51
C PRO A 315 -12.78 11.01 -22.55
N ALA A 316 -11.87 10.24 -21.92
CA ALA A 316 -12.19 9.02 -21.19
C ALA A 316 -12.95 8.04 -22.10
N PHE A 317 -12.26 7.50 -23.12
CA PHE A 317 -12.88 6.56 -24.09
C PHE A 317 -13.46 5.34 -23.37
N GLU A 318 -14.76 5.08 -23.54
CA GLU A 318 -15.41 3.85 -23.06
C GLU A 318 -14.88 2.63 -23.82
N LYS A 319 -14.66 2.80 -25.13
CA LYS A 319 -14.32 1.71 -26.05
C LYS A 319 -13.05 2.05 -26.85
N PRO A 320 -11.86 1.99 -26.23
CA PRO A 320 -10.61 2.28 -26.94
C PRO A 320 -10.20 1.18 -27.93
N PHE A 321 -10.97 0.10 -28.09
CA PHE A 321 -10.52 -1.13 -28.78
C PHE A 321 -10.51 -1.04 -30.31
N ALA A 322 -9.90 -2.04 -30.95
CA ALA A 322 -9.65 -2.09 -32.39
C ALA A 322 -10.89 -1.84 -33.27
N GLU A 323 -12.07 -2.28 -32.86
CA GLU A 323 -13.32 -2.07 -33.61
C GLU A 323 -13.83 -0.61 -33.57
N HIS A 324 -13.36 0.16 -32.59
CA HIS A 324 -13.68 1.58 -32.36
C HIS A 324 -12.46 2.49 -32.63
N ILE A 325 -11.33 1.96 -33.08
CA ILE A 325 -10.05 2.70 -33.16
C ILE A 325 -10.11 3.93 -34.07
N GLN A 326 -11.01 3.94 -35.06
CA GLN A 326 -11.19 5.12 -35.91
C GLN A 326 -11.72 6.32 -35.11
N ASN A 327 -12.61 6.09 -34.13
CA ASN A 327 -13.09 7.15 -33.24
C ASN A 327 -11.95 7.75 -32.41
N VAL A 328 -11.05 6.89 -31.92
CA VAL A 328 -9.85 7.32 -31.19
C VAL A 328 -8.97 8.19 -32.09
N ARG A 329 -8.67 7.71 -33.30
CA ARG A 329 -7.84 8.45 -34.28
C ARG A 329 -8.45 9.80 -34.64
N ASP A 330 -9.75 9.85 -34.93
CA ASP A 330 -10.43 11.08 -35.33
C ASP A 330 -10.39 12.15 -34.22
N PHE A 331 -10.59 11.72 -32.96
CA PHE A 331 -10.44 12.61 -31.81
C PHE A 331 -8.99 13.07 -31.66
N MET A 332 -8.03 12.15 -31.59
CA MET A 332 -6.62 12.49 -31.39
C MET A 332 -6.08 13.39 -32.50
N GLU A 333 -6.40 13.13 -33.76
CA GLU A 333 -5.97 13.96 -34.90
C GLU A 333 -6.53 15.38 -34.78
N THR A 334 -7.76 15.52 -34.30
CA THR A 334 -8.40 16.82 -34.08
C THR A 334 -7.80 17.57 -32.89
N THR A 335 -7.37 16.87 -31.84
CA THR A 335 -6.90 17.47 -30.57
C THR A 335 -5.38 17.51 -30.43
N LYS A 336 -4.62 17.01 -31.41
CA LYS A 336 -3.17 16.78 -31.29
C LYS A 336 -2.31 17.98 -30.93
N GLU A 337 -2.81 19.20 -31.12
CA GLU A 337 -2.11 20.46 -30.79
C GLU A 337 -2.44 20.99 -29.39
N THR A 338 -3.51 20.51 -28.76
CA THR A 338 -4.08 21.10 -27.53
C THR A 338 -4.10 20.13 -26.35
N VAL A 339 -4.32 18.84 -26.63
CA VAL A 339 -4.42 17.78 -25.61
C VAL A 339 -3.07 17.57 -24.93
N ASP A 340 -3.09 17.39 -23.61
CA ASP A 340 -1.89 17.16 -22.78
C ASP A 340 -1.80 15.71 -22.31
N PHE A 341 -2.93 15.01 -22.23
CA PHE A 341 -3.00 13.58 -21.95
C PHE A 341 -4.24 12.94 -22.60
N ILE A 342 -4.15 11.66 -22.96
CA ILE A 342 -5.28 10.88 -23.47
C ILE A 342 -5.72 9.89 -22.42
N SER A 343 -7.03 9.85 -22.15
CA SER A 343 -7.63 8.96 -21.16
C SER A 343 -8.61 7.97 -21.76
N TYR A 344 -8.69 6.77 -21.15
CA TYR A 344 -9.47 5.65 -21.65
C TYR A 344 -9.73 4.63 -20.55
N HIS A 345 -10.82 3.88 -20.73
CA HIS A 345 -11.33 2.95 -19.75
C HIS A 345 -11.24 1.50 -20.23
N SER A 346 -11.39 0.55 -19.30
CA SER A 346 -11.59 -0.84 -19.71
C SER A 346 -12.38 -1.69 -18.70
N TYR A 347 -13.33 -2.45 -19.27
CA TYR A 347 -14.19 -3.41 -18.57
C TYR A 347 -14.24 -4.69 -19.38
N HIS A 348 -13.91 -5.81 -18.76
CA HIS A 348 -13.46 -6.97 -19.54
C HIS A 348 -14.48 -8.09 -19.62
N LEU A 349 -15.31 -8.20 -18.59
CA LEU A 349 -16.19 -9.34 -18.40
C LEU A 349 -17.64 -8.86 -18.30
N SER A 350 -18.56 -9.61 -18.90
CA SER A 350 -20.02 -9.41 -18.81
C SER A 350 -20.76 -10.72 -18.50
N GLY A 351 -21.39 -10.86 -17.34
CA GLY A 351 -22.06 -12.10 -16.90
C GLY A 351 -21.37 -12.81 -15.72
N GLU A 352 -21.49 -14.14 -15.67
CA GLU A 352 -20.85 -15.01 -14.67
C GLU A 352 -19.53 -15.56 -15.23
N PHE A 353 -18.49 -15.56 -14.39
CA PHE A 353 -17.13 -15.98 -14.75
C PHE A 353 -16.59 -16.93 -13.69
N ASP A 354 -15.42 -17.54 -13.87
CA ASP A 354 -14.65 -18.14 -12.77
C ASP A 354 -13.50 -17.20 -12.35
N HIS A 355 -12.70 -17.59 -11.36
CA HIS A 355 -11.54 -16.80 -10.92
C HIS A 355 -10.47 -16.69 -12.01
N GLN A 356 -10.23 -17.76 -12.78
CA GLN A 356 -9.21 -17.76 -13.81
C GLN A 356 -9.54 -16.77 -14.94
N GLN A 357 -10.81 -16.67 -15.32
CA GLN A 357 -11.32 -15.69 -16.27
C GLN A 357 -11.13 -14.26 -15.76
N ILE A 358 -11.42 -13.99 -14.47
CA ILE A 358 -11.15 -12.70 -13.83
C ILE A 358 -9.67 -12.36 -13.92
N PHE A 359 -8.80 -13.26 -13.48
CA PHE A 359 -7.37 -12.99 -13.47
C PHE A 359 -6.81 -12.81 -14.89
N ASN A 360 -7.26 -13.60 -15.86
CA ASN A 360 -6.85 -13.42 -17.26
C ASN A 360 -7.28 -12.05 -17.81
N ALA A 361 -8.40 -11.52 -17.32
CA ALA A 361 -8.85 -10.19 -17.64
C ALA A 361 -7.97 -9.07 -17.04
N GLY A 362 -7.01 -9.35 -16.15
CA GLY A 362 -6.09 -8.34 -15.61
C GLY A 362 -4.90 -7.99 -16.51
N ASN A 363 -4.78 -8.57 -17.71
CA ASN A 363 -3.62 -8.34 -18.60
C ASN A 363 -3.94 -7.36 -19.75
N TRP A 364 -4.00 -6.05 -19.45
CA TRP A 364 -4.49 -5.02 -20.39
C TRP A 364 -3.56 -3.85 -20.72
N GLY A 365 -2.29 -3.93 -20.33
CA GLY A 365 -1.27 -2.97 -20.75
C GLY A 365 -1.13 -2.81 -22.26
N TRP A 366 -1.59 -3.78 -23.06
CA TRP A 366 -1.58 -3.66 -24.52
C TRP A 366 -2.43 -2.49 -25.04
N VAL A 367 -3.51 -2.08 -24.34
CA VAL A 367 -4.30 -0.90 -24.74
C VAL A 367 -3.48 0.36 -24.59
N THR A 368 -2.71 0.51 -23.51
CA THR A 368 -1.77 1.62 -23.34
C THR A 368 -0.76 1.69 -24.48
N ASN A 369 -0.18 0.54 -24.87
CA ASN A 369 0.75 0.48 -26.00
C ASN A 369 0.07 0.86 -27.33
N MET A 370 -1.16 0.38 -27.55
CA MET A 370 -1.94 0.71 -28.75
C MET A 370 -2.26 2.21 -28.80
N MET A 371 -2.81 2.79 -27.73
CA MET A 371 -3.12 4.23 -27.66
C MET A 371 -1.88 5.08 -27.92
N ARG A 372 -0.74 4.69 -27.34
CA ARG A 372 0.55 5.34 -27.57
C ARG A 372 1.01 5.23 -29.02
N GLY A 373 0.91 4.04 -29.61
CA GLY A 373 1.25 3.81 -31.01
C GLY A 373 0.39 4.62 -31.98
N GLU A 374 -0.92 4.73 -31.73
CA GLU A 374 -1.81 5.57 -32.53
C GLU A 374 -1.44 7.04 -32.47
N TRP A 375 -1.08 7.54 -31.28
CA TRP A 375 -0.60 8.92 -31.12
C TRP A 375 0.72 9.17 -31.84
N GLU A 376 1.69 8.25 -31.72
CA GLU A 376 3.01 8.39 -32.35
C GLU A 376 2.96 8.36 -33.88
N ASN A 377 1.88 7.81 -34.47
CA ASN A 377 1.64 7.86 -35.91
C ASN A 377 1.21 9.25 -36.41
N ILE A 378 0.65 10.09 -35.54
CA ILE A 378 0.03 11.37 -35.94
C ILE A 378 0.71 12.60 -35.34
N SER A 379 1.51 12.44 -34.28
CA SER A 379 2.15 13.53 -33.56
C SER A 379 3.49 13.12 -32.95
N SER A 380 4.44 14.05 -32.92
CA SER A 380 5.72 13.90 -32.21
C SER A 380 5.70 14.48 -30.80
N ARG A 381 4.63 15.19 -30.40
CA ARG A 381 4.49 15.73 -29.03
C ARG A 381 4.46 14.55 -28.05
N LYS A 382 5.15 14.68 -26.93
CA LYS A 382 5.03 13.71 -25.83
C LYS A 382 3.90 14.14 -24.92
N ILE A 383 2.95 13.22 -24.70
CA ILE A 383 1.79 13.38 -23.85
C ILE A 383 1.68 12.16 -22.92
N GLU A 384 0.89 12.29 -21.87
CA GLU A 384 0.60 11.20 -20.95
C GLU A 384 -0.56 10.32 -21.43
N PHE A 385 -0.57 9.05 -21.02
CA PHE A 385 -1.64 8.10 -21.29
C PHE A 385 -2.22 7.59 -19.97
N HIS A 386 -3.49 7.95 -19.73
CA HIS A 386 -4.19 7.71 -18.48
C HIS A 386 -5.18 6.56 -18.65
N HIS A 387 -4.90 5.40 -18.04
CA HIS A 387 -5.88 4.31 -17.94
C HIS A 387 -6.71 4.50 -16.67
N ASN A 388 -7.48 5.58 -16.65
CA ASN A 388 -8.03 6.17 -15.44
C ASN A 388 -9.44 5.69 -15.07
N GLU A 389 -9.90 4.57 -15.61
CA GLU A 389 -11.04 3.83 -15.07
C GLU A 389 -10.96 2.39 -15.56
N TYR A 390 -10.75 1.44 -14.64
CA TYR A 390 -10.70 0.02 -15.00
C TYR A 390 -11.37 -0.84 -13.95
N ASN A 391 -11.98 -1.94 -14.41
CA ASN A 391 -12.55 -2.94 -13.52
C ASN A 391 -12.74 -4.29 -14.21
N ILE A 392 -13.13 -5.29 -13.41
CA ILE A 392 -13.49 -6.62 -13.89
C ILE A 392 -14.63 -6.53 -14.93
N SER A 393 -15.70 -5.79 -14.60
CA SER A 393 -16.95 -5.72 -15.35
C SER A 393 -17.60 -4.34 -15.24
N ALA A 394 -18.28 -3.92 -16.30
CA ALA A 394 -19.17 -2.75 -16.27
C ALA A 394 -20.57 -3.10 -15.70
N ASP A 395 -20.98 -4.38 -15.75
CA ASP A 395 -22.23 -4.82 -15.11
C ASP A 395 -21.99 -5.14 -13.63
N MET A 396 -22.52 -4.25 -12.79
CA MET A 396 -22.47 -4.33 -11.33
C MET A 396 -23.35 -5.45 -10.75
N ARG A 397 -24.34 -5.94 -11.49
CA ARG A 397 -25.40 -6.83 -10.95
C ARG A 397 -25.03 -8.31 -10.99
N THR A 398 -24.00 -8.69 -11.76
CA THR A 398 -23.69 -10.09 -12.01
C THR A 398 -22.65 -10.67 -11.06
N ILE A 399 -22.17 -9.91 -10.07
CA ILE A 399 -21.00 -10.32 -9.26
C ILE A 399 -21.16 -10.11 -7.73
N PRO A 400 -22.17 -10.71 -7.06
CA PRO A 400 -22.32 -10.55 -5.60
C PRO A 400 -21.15 -11.12 -4.77
N ASP A 401 -20.46 -12.15 -5.29
CA ASP A 401 -19.52 -12.96 -4.49
C ASP A 401 -18.04 -12.60 -4.68
N ARG A 402 -17.69 -11.46 -5.30
CA ARG A 402 -16.28 -11.19 -5.71
C ARG A 402 -15.70 -9.86 -5.29
N VAL A 403 -16.25 -9.24 -4.25
CA VAL A 403 -15.61 -8.17 -3.45
C VAL A 403 -14.52 -8.69 -2.51
N ASN A 404 -13.86 -9.78 -2.90
CA ASN A 404 -12.97 -10.57 -2.06
C ASN A 404 -11.53 -10.57 -2.62
N GLU A 405 -10.76 -11.60 -2.31
CA GLU A 405 -9.37 -11.76 -2.74
C GLU A 405 -9.23 -11.81 -4.26
N ALA A 406 -10.26 -12.25 -5.00
CA ALA A 406 -10.20 -12.29 -6.45
C ALA A 406 -10.12 -10.89 -7.07
N SER A 407 -10.81 -9.90 -6.48
CA SER A 407 -10.73 -8.50 -6.92
C SER A 407 -9.35 -7.90 -6.63
N MET A 408 -8.76 -8.24 -5.49
CA MET A 408 -7.40 -7.83 -5.13
C MET A 408 -6.36 -8.40 -6.11
N VAL A 409 -6.44 -9.70 -6.43
CA VAL A 409 -5.56 -10.32 -7.41
C VAL A 409 -5.75 -9.69 -8.80
N PHE A 410 -7.00 -9.40 -9.21
CA PHE A 410 -7.28 -8.70 -10.45
C PHE A 410 -6.63 -7.30 -10.50
N ASP A 411 -6.84 -6.48 -9.46
CA ASP A 411 -6.27 -5.13 -9.37
C ASP A 411 -4.73 -5.19 -9.45
N ALA A 412 -4.11 -6.12 -8.71
CA ALA A 412 -2.66 -6.31 -8.73
C ALA A 412 -2.16 -6.70 -10.13
N MET A 413 -2.87 -7.61 -10.82
CA MET A 413 -2.54 -7.99 -12.20
C MET A 413 -2.66 -6.81 -13.18
N MET A 414 -3.72 -5.99 -13.04
CA MET A 414 -3.89 -4.78 -13.83
C MET A 414 -2.75 -3.81 -13.62
N MET A 415 -2.38 -3.53 -12.38
CA MET A 415 -1.26 -2.64 -12.06
C MET A 415 0.06 -3.14 -12.67
N VAL A 416 0.37 -4.44 -12.56
CA VAL A 416 1.55 -5.04 -13.20
C VAL A 416 1.51 -4.85 -14.71
N SER A 417 0.36 -5.15 -15.34
CA SER A 417 0.20 -5.04 -16.79
C SER A 417 0.38 -3.59 -17.28
N LEU A 418 -0.18 -2.61 -16.56
CA LEU A 418 -0.10 -1.19 -16.90
C LEU A 418 1.29 -0.60 -16.65
N MET A 419 1.96 -0.95 -15.56
CA MET A 419 3.37 -0.56 -15.33
C MET A 419 4.28 -1.14 -16.41
N ASN A 420 4.06 -2.40 -16.81
CA ASN A 420 4.80 -3.02 -17.91
C ASN A 420 4.47 -2.45 -19.29
N ALA A 421 3.36 -1.72 -19.45
CA ALA A 421 3.10 -0.96 -20.67
C ALA A 421 3.63 0.48 -20.60
N GLY A 422 4.00 0.95 -19.41
CA GLY A 422 4.37 2.35 -19.17
C GLY A 422 3.15 3.27 -19.24
N ALA A 423 2.05 2.89 -18.58
CA ALA A 423 0.96 3.82 -18.32
C ALA A 423 1.46 4.96 -17.41
N ASP A 424 1.03 6.18 -17.71
CA ASP A 424 1.44 7.38 -16.97
C ASP A 424 0.57 7.60 -15.74
N VAL A 425 -0.70 7.19 -15.80
CA VAL A 425 -1.68 7.18 -14.71
C VAL A 425 -2.58 5.97 -14.90
N ALA A 426 -3.04 5.37 -13.81
CA ALA A 426 -4.15 4.46 -13.82
C ALA A 426 -4.97 4.55 -12.53
N ASP A 427 -6.29 4.50 -12.68
CA ASP A 427 -7.21 4.62 -11.56
C ASP A 427 -8.18 3.44 -11.58
N ALA A 428 -8.15 2.63 -10.52
CA ALA A 428 -9.12 1.55 -10.40
C ALA A 428 -10.54 2.12 -10.23
N TRP A 429 -11.53 1.40 -10.74
CA TRP A 429 -12.93 1.71 -10.53
C TRP A 429 -13.27 1.71 -9.03
N ASN A 430 -13.75 2.87 -8.63
CA ASN A 430 -14.25 3.35 -7.36
C ASN A 430 -13.48 2.99 -6.09
N GLU A 431 -13.21 4.00 -5.28
CA GLU A 431 -12.77 3.87 -3.91
C GLU A 431 -13.85 3.23 -3.04
N SER A 432 -15.13 3.52 -3.28
CA SER A 432 -16.24 2.98 -2.51
C SER A 432 -17.48 2.77 -3.37
N ASP A 433 -17.95 1.53 -3.39
CA ASP A 433 -19.26 1.18 -3.93
C ASP A 433 -19.71 -0.20 -3.38
N GLY A 434 -20.92 -0.63 -3.72
CA GLY A 434 -21.46 -1.91 -3.27
C GLY A 434 -20.90 -3.14 -3.99
N TRP A 435 -19.99 -2.98 -4.97
CA TRP A 435 -19.71 -4.00 -5.99
C TRP A 435 -18.22 -4.27 -6.24
N PHE A 436 -17.40 -3.27 -6.53
CA PHE A 436 -15.97 -3.41 -6.81
C PHE A 436 -15.10 -2.39 -6.07
N GLY A 437 -15.77 -1.50 -5.35
CA GLY A 437 -15.16 -0.46 -4.55
C GLY A 437 -14.20 -1.06 -3.55
N LYS A 438 -13.12 -0.33 -3.26
CA LYS A 438 -12.09 -0.77 -2.31
C LYS A 438 -12.59 -0.65 -0.86
N LEU A 439 -13.64 0.13 -0.65
CA LEU A 439 -14.40 0.28 0.58
C LEU A 439 -15.86 -0.14 0.36
N GLU A 440 -16.51 -0.60 1.43
CA GLU A 440 -17.95 -0.92 1.43
C GLU A 440 -18.81 0.31 1.08
N GLY A 441 -19.78 0.14 0.16
CA GLY A 441 -20.70 1.20 -0.27
C GLY A 441 -21.97 1.39 0.58
N ASN A 442 -22.19 0.56 1.62
CA ASN A 442 -23.38 0.62 2.48
C ASN A 442 -23.33 1.73 3.56
N GLY A 443 -22.36 2.65 3.45
CA GLY A 443 -22.10 3.69 4.43
C GLY A 443 -21.16 3.29 5.58
N SER A 444 -20.78 2.00 5.70
CA SER A 444 -19.78 1.58 6.69
C SER A 444 -18.36 1.93 6.27
N PHE A 445 -18.11 2.07 4.96
CA PHE A 445 -16.80 2.33 4.37
C PHE A 445 -15.70 1.40 4.89
N SER A 446 -16.08 0.19 5.31
CA SER A 446 -15.15 -0.82 5.80
C SER A 446 -14.22 -1.25 4.67
N ARG A 447 -12.97 -1.54 5.00
CA ARG A 447 -11.95 -1.89 4.03
C ARG A 447 -12.20 -3.28 3.45
N ARG A 448 -12.07 -3.42 2.13
CA ARG A 448 -12.06 -4.69 1.40
C ARG A 448 -10.62 -5.13 1.09
N PRO A 449 -10.37 -6.40 0.71
CA PRO A 449 -9.02 -6.90 0.42
C PRO A 449 -8.19 -5.98 -0.50
N SER A 450 -8.77 -5.49 -1.60
CA SER A 450 -8.07 -4.55 -2.49
C SER A 450 -7.63 -3.26 -1.79
N SER A 451 -8.33 -2.75 -0.77
CA SER A 451 -7.87 -1.56 -0.03
C SER A 451 -6.51 -1.79 0.64
N TYR A 452 -6.21 -3.01 1.09
CA TYR A 452 -4.91 -3.34 1.68
C TYR A 452 -3.81 -3.44 0.61
N LEU A 453 -4.16 -3.88 -0.60
CA LEU A 453 -3.25 -3.83 -1.74
C LEU A 453 -2.85 -2.40 -2.09
N PHE A 454 -3.82 -1.49 -2.17
CA PHE A 454 -3.54 -0.07 -2.43
C PHE A 454 -2.67 0.55 -1.33
N GLU A 455 -2.96 0.25 -0.06
CA GLU A 455 -2.11 0.68 1.06
C GLU A 455 -0.68 0.17 0.93
N MET A 456 -0.51 -1.14 0.75
CA MET A 456 0.81 -1.78 0.65
C MET A 456 1.62 -1.18 -0.50
N LEU A 457 1.05 -1.13 -1.71
CA LEU A 457 1.80 -0.67 -2.89
C LEU A 457 2.09 0.83 -2.86
N ASN A 458 1.14 1.68 -2.45
CA ASN A 458 1.40 3.14 -2.40
C ASN A 458 2.40 3.51 -1.31
N LYS A 459 2.39 2.82 -0.16
CA LYS A 459 3.32 3.08 0.94
C LYS A 459 4.70 2.51 0.70
N GLU A 460 4.77 1.27 0.22
CA GLU A 460 6.02 0.51 0.29
C GLU A 460 6.70 0.37 -1.05
N PHE A 461 5.96 0.28 -2.16
CA PHE A 461 6.55 0.08 -3.48
C PHE A 461 7.04 1.44 -4.04
N ASP A 462 8.07 1.99 -3.39
CA ASP A 462 8.37 3.41 -3.48
C ASP A 462 9.34 3.80 -4.59
N GLN A 463 10.47 3.13 -4.76
CA GLN A 463 11.46 3.59 -5.74
C GLN A 463 12.22 2.45 -6.38
N ALA A 464 12.03 2.32 -7.69
CA ALA A 464 12.80 1.41 -8.49
C ALA A 464 12.76 1.66 -10.00
N ASN A 465 13.87 1.29 -10.65
CA ASN A 465 13.86 0.92 -12.06
C ASN A 465 13.24 -0.49 -12.16
N ILE A 466 12.22 -0.65 -13.01
CA ILE A 466 11.61 -1.95 -13.26
C ILE A 466 12.65 -2.84 -13.96
N VAL A 467 12.85 -4.04 -13.43
CA VAL A 467 13.76 -5.05 -13.97
C VAL A 467 12.99 -6.23 -14.52
N SER A 468 13.66 -7.02 -15.37
CA SER A 468 13.09 -8.26 -15.86
C SER A 468 12.87 -9.25 -14.72
N THR A 469 11.67 -9.82 -14.68
CA THR A 469 11.34 -10.99 -13.85
C THR A 469 10.85 -12.12 -14.73
N ASN A 470 11.01 -13.35 -14.26
CA ASN A 470 10.50 -14.54 -14.92
C ASN A 470 9.94 -15.50 -13.86
N SER A 471 8.70 -15.95 -14.03
CA SER A 471 8.14 -17.06 -13.29
C SER A 471 8.21 -18.32 -14.15
N SER A 472 8.62 -19.44 -13.56
CA SER A 472 8.53 -20.75 -14.23
C SER A 472 7.08 -21.16 -14.51
N ASN A 473 6.09 -20.51 -13.88
CA ASN A 473 4.68 -20.73 -14.15
C ASN A 473 3.82 -19.47 -13.90
N ASP A 474 3.73 -18.60 -14.91
CA ASP A 474 2.89 -17.39 -14.90
C ASP A 474 1.38 -17.67 -14.78
N SER A 475 0.93 -18.92 -15.03
CA SER A 475 -0.47 -19.28 -14.78
C SER A 475 -0.77 -19.38 -13.28
N LYS A 476 0.25 -19.36 -12.41
CA LYS A 476 0.13 -19.48 -10.96
C LYS A 476 0.70 -18.27 -10.22
N ILE A 477 1.95 -17.89 -10.50
CA ILE A 477 2.61 -16.74 -9.89
C ILE A 477 2.96 -15.73 -10.98
N VAL A 478 2.36 -14.55 -10.90
CA VAL A 478 2.75 -13.39 -11.71
C VAL A 478 3.68 -12.51 -10.87
N THR A 479 4.66 -11.88 -11.52
CA THR A 479 5.68 -11.11 -10.82
C THR A 479 5.89 -9.73 -11.42
N LEU A 480 6.34 -8.80 -10.58
CA LEU A 480 6.92 -7.52 -10.98
C LEU A 480 8.04 -7.21 -9.99
N SER A 481 9.19 -6.75 -10.46
CA SER A 481 10.25 -6.32 -9.57
C SER A 481 10.83 -4.97 -9.97
N GLY A 482 11.24 -4.25 -8.95
CA GLY A 482 11.97 -3.02 -9.08
C GLY A 482 13.16 -2.98 -8.13
N TYR A 483 14.24 -2.27 -8.51
CA TYR A 483 15.35 -1.96 -7.62
C TYR A 483 15.74 -0.48 -7.64
N GLY A 484 16.16 0.04 -6.49
CA GLY A 484 16.56 1.43 -6.27
C GLY A 484 16.95 1.69 -4.81
N ASN A 485 17.77 2.70 -4.55
CA ASN A 485 18.17 3.13 -3.19
C ASN A 485 18.69 2.00 -2.29
N GLY A 486 19.43 1.04 -2.87
CA GLY A 486 19.96 -0.12 -2.13
C GLY A 486 18.95 -1.21 -1.80
N ARG A 487 17.69 -1.08 -2.25
CA ARG A 487 16.63 -2.07 -2.05
C ARG A 487 16.17 -2.67 -3.36
N MET A 488 15.77 -3.92 -3.32
CA MET A 488 15.02 -4.59 -4.37
C MET A 488 13.66 -5.01 -3.82
N GLN A 489 12.62 -4.80 -4.58
CA GLN A 489 11.25 -5.15 -4.23
C GLN A 489 10.70 -6.09 -5.29
N LEU A 490 10.12 -7.20 -4.86
CA LEU A 490 9.54 -8.24 -5.72
C LEU A 490 8.09 -8.45 -5.30
N LEU A 491 7.17 -8.02 -6.16
CA LEU A 491 5.74 -8.32 -6.05
C LEU A 491 5.49 -9.74 -6.58
N LEU A 492 4.89 -10.57 -5.74
CA LEU A 492 4.38 -11.90 -6.06
C LEU A 492 2.85 -11.87 -6.02
N ILE A 493 2.21 -12.32 -7.10
CA ILE A 493 0.76 -12.43 -7.19
C ILE A 493 0.43 -13.91 -7.39
N ASN A 494 -0.03 -14.58 -6.33
CA ASN A 494 -0.52 -15.95 -6.44
C ASN A 494 -1.97 -15.94 -6.93
N ARG A 495 -2.14 -16.17 -8.23
CA ARG A 495 -3.45 -16.23 -8.89
C ARG A 495 -4.01 -17.65 -9.01
N SER A 496 -3.48 -18.60 -8.24
CA SER A 496 -3.95 -19.98 -8.22
C SER A 496 -4.83 -20.27 -7.00
N GLU A 497 -5.65 -21.32 -7.09
CA GLU A 497 -6.51 -21.76 -5.98
C GLU A 497 -5.73 -22.52 -4.89
N ALA A 498 -4.41 -22.68 -5.05
CA ALA A 498 -3.56 -23.46 -4.17
C ALA A 498 -2.37 -22.66 -3.67
N GLU A 499 -1.82 -23.07 -2.53
CA GLU A 499 -0.53 -22.53 -2.07
C GLU A 499 0.58 -22.87 -3.07
N GLN A 500 1.50 -21.93 -3.28
CA GLN A 500 2.68 -22.11 -4.10
C GLN A 500 3.93 -21.92 -3.26
N GLN A 501 4.93 -22.76 -3.49
CA GLN A 501 6.25 -22.66 -2.88
C GLN A 501 7.14 -21.95 -3.89
N VAL A 502 7.46 -20.70 -3.59
CA VAL A 502 8.14 -19.78 -4.49
C VAL A 502 9.60 -19.70 -4.12
N THR A 503 10.48 -20.21 -4.99
CA THR A 503 11.93 -20.05 -4.83
C THR A 503 12.39 -18.85 -5.64
N VAL A 504 13.12 -17.90 -5.03
CA VAL A 504 13.58 -16.68 -5.71
C VAL A 504 15.08 -16.75 -5.96
N SER A 505 15.45 -16.58 -7.23
CA SER A 505 16.83 -16.38 -7.68
C SER A 505 17.03 -14.93 -8.14
N ILE A 506 18.12 -14.29 -7.71
CA ILE A 506 18.43 -12.91 -8.10
C ILE A 506 19.75 -12.90 -8.88
N ASN A 507 19.68 -12.55 -10.15
CA ASN A 507 20.82 -12.38 -11.04
C ASN A 507 21.33 -10.94 -11.01
N GLY A 508 22.63 -10.77 -11.20
CA GLY A 508 23.28 -9.45 -11.21
C GLY A 508 23.64 -8.90 -9.83
N LEU A 509 23.56 -9.71 -8.77
CA LEU A 509 24.14 -9.41 -7.47
C LEU A 509 25.52 -10.07 -7.33
N ASP A 510 26.52 -9.30 -6.91
CA ASP A 510 27.84 -9.80 -6.53
C ASP A 510 27.78 -10.39 -5.10
N GLY A 511 27.06 -11.52 -4.95
CA GLY A 511 26.88 -12.21 -3.67
C GLY A 511 25.42 -12.24 -3.19
N GLN A 512 25.25 -12.53 -1.90
CA GLN A 512 23.94 -12.51 -1.25
C GLN A 512 23.49 -11.07 -0.97
N PRO A 513 22.17 -10.81 -0.80
CA PRO A 513 21.70 -9.56 -0.22
C PRO A 513 22.45 -9.22 1.07
N VAL A 514 22.63 -7.92 1.34
CA VAL A 514 23.46 -7.43 2.46
C VAL A 514 22.86 -7.81 3.83
N GLY A 515 21.54 -8.02 3.88
CA GLY A 515 20.83 -8.58 5.02
C GLY A 515 20.51 -10.07 4.87
N SER A 516 20.46 -10.79 5.99
CA SER A 516 19.92 -12.16 6.00
C SER A 516 18.38 -12.18 6.04
N GLN A 517 17.72 -11.05 6.30
CA GLN A 517 16.27 -10.94 6.36
C GLN A 517 15.70 -10.36 5.07
N VAL A 518 14.53 -10.86 4.71
CA VAL A 518 13.66 -10.35 3.65
C VAL A 518 12.38 -9.87 4.32
N GLU A 519 12.10 -8.59 4.18
CA GLU A 519 10.84 -8.01 4.67
C GLU A 519 9.70 -8.50 3.79
N VAL A 520 8.62 -8.95 4.42
CA VAL A 520 7.44 -9.51 3.76
C VAL A 520 6.22 -8.71 4.17
N SER A 521 5.63 -8.03 3.20
CA SER A 521 4.31 -7.40 3.33
C SER A 521 3.31 -8.18 2.49
N ARG A 522 2.20 -8.60 3.08
CA ARG A 522 1.20 -9.41 2.38
C ARG A 522 -0.22 -9.03 2.72
N CYS A 523 -1.08 -9.08 1.71
CA CYS A 523 -2.51 -8.92 1.89
C CYS A 523 -3.13 -10.30 2.20
N ILE A 524 -3.70 -10.45 3.40
CA ILE A 524 -4.27 -11.73 3.85
C ILE A 524 -5.74 -11.86 3.48
N GLN A 525 -6.19 -13.09 3.21
CA GLN A 525 -7.56 -13.40 2.76
C GLN A 525 -8.65 -12.84 3.71
N SER A 526 -8.42 -12.89 5.02
CA SER A 526 -9.38 -12.37 6.02
C SER A 526 -9.58 -10.84 5.99
N GLY A 527 -8.89 -10.12 5.10
CA GLY A 527 -8.73 -8.68 5.16
C GLY A 527 -7.61 -8.31 6.13
N GLY A 528 -6.69 -7.48 5.68
CA GLY A 528 -5.55 -7.04 6.47
C GLY A 528 -4.26 -6.95 5.67
N LEU A 529 -3.37 -6.10 6.14
CA LEU A 529 -1.98 -6.06 5.74
C LEU A 529 -1.14 -6.64 6.88
N GLN A 530 -0.32 -7.65 6.58
CA GLN A 530 0.59 -8.26 7.55
C GLN A 530 2.03 -7.98 7.13
N HIS A 531 2.84 -7.57 8.10
CA HIS A 531 4.30 -7.45 7.97
C HIS A 531 4.97 -8.55 8.80
N THR A 532 5.94 -9.21 8.20
CA THR A 532 6.80 -10.23 8.84
C THR A 532 8.16 -10.20 8.18
N ASP A 533 9.16 -10.80 8.83
CA ASP A 533 10.46 -11.06 8.20
C ASP A 533 10.66 -12.56 7.99
N VAL A 534 11.38 -12.90 6.93
CA VAL A 534 11.84 -14.27 6.68
C VAL A 534 13.32 -14.28 6.32
N ASP A 535 14.02 -15.35 6.70
CA ASP A 535 15.40 -15.50 6.28
C ASP A 535 15.49 -15.61 4.76
N TYR A 536 16.46 -14.92 4.15
CA TYR A 536 16.74 -14.98 2.73
C TYR A 536 16.97 -16.42 2.24
N THR A 537 17.58 -17.28 3.06
CA THR A 537 17.74 -18.71 2.74
C THR A 537 16.42 -19.43 2.59
N THR A 538 15.38 -19.04 3.34
CA THR A 538 14.02 -19.58 3.17
C THR A 538 13.48 -19.26 1.79
N VAL A 539 13.72 -18.03 1.31
CA VAL A 539 13.20 -17.58 0.00
C VAL A 539 14.03 -18.11 -1.17
N SER A 540 15.33 -18.32 -0.99
CA SER A 540 16.28 -18.64 -2.08
C SER A 540 16.64 -20.12 -2.23
N THR A 541 16.28 -20.97 -1.28
CA THR A 541 16.57 -22.41 -1.32
C THR A 541 15.32 -23.23 -1.63
N GLY A 542 15.47 -24.55 -1.74
CA GLY A 542 14.38 -25.48 -2.05
C GLY A 542 13.21 -25.48 -1.07
N ASP A 543 13.34 -24.85 0.11
CA ASP A 543 12.22 -24.68 1.04
C ASP A 543 11.24 -23.59 0.58
N GLY A 544 11.70 -22.59 -0.17
CA GLY A 544 10.90 -21.52 -0.78
C GLY A 544 10.03 -20.68 0.17
N TYR A 545 9.54 -19.54 -0.35
CA TYR A 545 8.47 -18.78 0.30
C TYR A 545 7.10 -19.41 -0.01
N VAL A 546 6.31 -19.73 1.01
CA VAL A 546 4.96 -20.29 0.82
C VAL A 546 3.96 -19.14 0.62
N SER A 547 3.59 -18.89 -0.64
CA SER A 547 2.52 -17.94 -0.97
C SER A 547 1.15 -18.62 -0.96
N LYS A 548 0.20 -18.06 -0.22
CA LYS A 548 -1.17 -18.60 -0.09
C LYS A 548 -1.98 -18.39 -1.36
N ALA A 549 -3.02 -19.21 -1.55
CA ALA A 549 -3.94 -19.03 -2.67
C ALA A 549 -4.52 -17.61 -2.68
N TYR A 550 -4.60 -16.97 -3.85
CA TYR A 550 -5.12 -15.61 -4.01
C TYR A 550 -4.45 -14.53 -3.16
N GLU A 551 -3.18 -14.72 -2.82
CA GLU A 551 -2.38 -13.77 -2.04
C GLU A 551 -1.61 -12.83 -2.96
N VAL A 552 -1.42 -11.59 -2.49
CA VAL A 552 -0.47 -10.65 -3.07
C VAL A 552 0.56 -10.31 -1.99
N THR A 553 1.83 -10.50 -2.31
CA THR A 553 2.97 -10.35 -1.40
C THR A 553 4.02 -9.46 -2.02
N LEU A 554 4.52 -8.50 -1.26
CA LEU A 554 5.71 -7.71 -1.57
C LEU A 554 6.89 -8.21 -0.72
N LEU A 555 7.90 -8.76 -1.38
CA LEU A 555 9.17 -9.14 -0.76
C LEU A 555 10.17 -8.00 -0.96
N THR A 556 10.74 -7.47 0.12
CA THR A 556 11.77 -6.43 0.05
C THR A 556 13.11 -6.95 0.56
N PHE A 557 14.12 -6.82 -0.28
CA PHE A 557 15.49 -7.27 -0.06
C PHE A 557 16.40 -6.06 0.06
N ASP A 558 17.25 -6.02 1.09
CA ASP A 558 18.38 -5.09 1.15
C ASP A 558 19.54 -5.65 0.31
N ILE A 559 19.79 -5.04 -0.84
CA ILE A 559 20.82 -5.48 -1.78
C ILE A 559 22.09 -4.62 -1.70
N GLY A 560 22.16 -3.66 -0.77
CA GLY A 560 23.26 -2.72 -0.66
C GLY A 560 23.35 -1.71 -1.82
N GLY A 561 24.09 -0.62 -1.61
CA GLY A 561 24.34 0.39 -2.65
C GLY A 561 23.45 1.64 -2.59
N GLY A 562 22.56 1.75 -1.60
CA GLY A 562 22.07 3.06 -1.16
C GLY A 562 23.21 3.78 -0.44
N SER A 563 23.35 5.10 -0.60
CA SER A 563 24.13 5.87 0.37
C SER A 563 23.55 5.57 1.75
N ALA A 564 24.40 5.31 2.73
CA ALA A 564 24.03 4.92 4.10
C ALA A 564 23.26 6.01 4.90
N SER A 565 22.54 6.90 4.22
CA SER A 565 22.06 8.18 4.73
C SER A 565 20.66 8.16 5.34
N ASP A 566 19.86 7.12 5.14
CA ASP A 566 18.49 7.03 5.67
C ASP A 566 18.22 5.68 6.34
N TYR A 567 18.60 5.54 7.60
CA TYR A 567 18.17 4.44 8.46
C TYR A 567 16.90 4.84 9.20
N HIS A 568 15.79 4.13 8.95
CA HIS A 568 14.54 4.25 9.71
C HIS A 568 14.57 3.24 10.87
N PHE A 569 14.30 3.71 12.10
CA PHE A 569 14.20 2.84 13.28
C PHE A 569 12.72 2.58 13.58
N TYR A 570 12.24 1.37 13.32
CA TYR A 570 10.90 0.95 13.77
C TYR A 570 10.98 0.47 15.22
N SER A 571 10.09 0.95 16.09
CA SER A 571 9.97 0.39 17.43
C SER A 571 9.20 -0.94 17.34
N GLU A 572 9.89 -2.07 17.48
CA GLU A 572 9.24 -3.35 17.71
C GLU A 572 8.56 -3.31 19.09
N SER A 573 7.23 -3.36 19.13
CA SER A 573 6.45 -3.40 20.37
C SER A 573 6.49 -4.78 21.06
N GLY A 574 7.56 -5.56 20.87
CA GLY A 574 7.62 -6.99 21.19
C GLY A 574 8.72 -7.42 22.15
N ASP A 575 9.83 -6.69 22.25
CA ASP A 575 10.95 -7.12 23.09
C ASP A 575 10.89 -6.48 24.48
N GLU A 576 10.93 -7.34 25.51
CA GLU A 576 10.96 -6.94 26.92
C GLU A 576 12.08 -5.91 27.18
N PHE A 577 11.69 -4.70 27.56
CA PHE A 577 12.58 -3.71 28.17
C PHE A 577 13.23 -4.33 29.42
N GLN A 578 14.46 -4.83 29.28
CA GLN A 578 15.26 -5.34 30.39
C GLN A 578 15.64 -4.18 31.31
N GLN A 579 15.10 -4.20 32.53
CA GLN A 579 15.38 -3.21 33.57
C GLN A 579 16.77 -3.48 34.19
N GLU A 580 17.81 -2.86 33.65
CA GLU A 580 19.11 -2.82 34.33
C GLU A 580 19.12 -1.71 35.38
N ASN A 581 18.79 -2.06 36.63
CA ASN A 581 19.40 -1.60 37.90
C ASN A 581 18.40 -1.58 39.07
N GLY A 582 18.52 -2.57 39.96
CA GLY A 582 18.39 -2.55 41.43
C GLY A 582 17.48 -1.60 42.23
N PHE A 583 16.48 -0.92 41.67
CA PHE A 583 15.50 -0.15 42.44
C PHE A 583 14.15 -0.86 42.49
N ASN A 584 13.82 -1.37 43.68
CA ASN A 584 12.60 -2.08 43.99
C ASN A 584 11.43 -1.10 44.17
N SER A 585 10.78 -0.70 43.08
CA SER A 585 9.40 -0.18 43.12
C SER A 585 8.68 -0.41 41.79
N GLN A 586 7.50 -1.03 41.88
CA GLN A 586 6.56 -1.20 40.78
C GLN A 586 6.10 0.18 40.27
N TYR A 587 6.60 0.61 39.12
CA TYR A 587 6.05 1.75 38.38
C TYR A 587 5.53 1.22 37.05
N ALA A 588 4.22 1.32 36.85
CA ALA A 588 3.58 0.95 35.60
C ALA A 588 3.97 1.96 34.51
N MET A 589 4.63 1.46 33.47
CA MET A 589 4.85 2.18 32.23
C MET A 589 3.69 1.85 31.31
N THR A 590 2.87 2.83 30.96
CA THR A 590 1.85 2.66 29.93
C THR A 590 2.45 3.16 28.62
N VAL A 591 2.88 2.24 27.76
CA VAL A 591 3.13 2.55 26.36
C VAL A 591 1.76 2.55 25.69
N SER A 592 1.29 3.72 25.26
CA SER A 592 0.04 3.83 24.49
C SER A 592 0.36 4.45 23.14
N SER A 593 0.05 3.74 22.06
CA SER A 593 -0.13 4.37 20.76
C SER A 593 -1.36 5.28 20.83
N LYS A 594 -1.16 6.59 20.71
CA LYS A 594 -2.25 7.58 20.60
C LYS A 594 -2.14 8.27 19.25
N SER A 595 -3.26 8.80 18.75
CA SER A 595 -3.35 9.47 17.44
C SER A 595 -3.55 10.99 17.56
N ASP A 596 -3.05 11.64 18.63
CA ASP A 596 -3.24 13.09 18.85
C ASP A 596 -2.37 13.95 17.91
N GLY A 597 -2.79 14.05 16.66
CA GLY A 597 -2.34 15.10 15.72
C GLY A 597 -0.85 15.07 15.40
N ALA A 598 -0.22 13.89 15.40
CA ALA A 598 1.12 13.72 14.86
C ALA A 598 1.10 14.06 13.34
N PRO A 599 2.11 14.78 12.82
CA PRO A 599 2.15 15.27 11.43
C PRO A 599 1.99 14.23 10.31
N GLU A 600 2.08 12.93 10.59
CA GLU A 600 2.03 11.88 9.55
C GLU A 600 1.11 10.68 9.85
N GLY A 601 0.20 10.76 10.81
CA GLY A 601 -0.73 9.65 11.10
C GLY A 601 -0.06 8.37 11.65
N ASN A 602 1.20 8.47 12.08
CA ASN A 602 1.95 7.38 12.70
C ASN A 602 1.58 7.21 14.19
N ASN A 603 1.73 5.98 14.68
CA ASN A 603 1.70 5.67 16.11
C ASN A 603 2.94 6.27 16.76
N TYR A 604 2.81 7.41 17.44
CA TYR A 604 3.93 7.95 18.22
C TYR A 604 4.01 7.27 19.58
N LEU A 605 5.22 7.23 20.14
CA LEU A 605 5.44 6.69 21.47
C LEU A 605 5.07 7.76 22.52
N GLN A 606 3.83 7.73 23.03
CA GLN A 606 3.46 8.56 24.19
C GLN A 606 3.85 7.86 25.48
N LEU A 607 4.69 8.52 26.28
CA LEU A 607 5.12 8.00 27.57
C LEU A 607 4.63 8.91 28.69
N GLU A 608 3.61 8.44 29.41
CA GLU A 608 3.13 9.08 30.62
C GLU A 608 3.88 8.48 31.82
N THR A 609 4.92 9.18 32.31
CA THR A 609 5.69 8.70 33.45
C THR A 609 5.20 9.31 34.75
N ASN A 610 4.88 8.47 35.74
CA ASN A 610 4.73 8.90 37.14
C ASN A 610 6.06 8.84 37.93
N ALA A 611 7.18 8.51 37.27
CA ALA A 611 8.47 8.28 37.90
C ALA A 611 9.41 9.49 37.80
N HIS A 612 10.12 9.78 38.90
CA HIS A 612 11.04 10.93 39.02
C HIS A 612 12.36 10.78 38.23
N TYR A 613 12.63 9.60 37.65
CA TYR A 613 13.79 9.31 36.81
C TYR A 613 13.41 8.24 35.79
N ALA A 614 13.20 8.63 34.53
CA ALA A 614 13.03 7.70 33.43
C ALA A 614 14.19 7.87 32.45
N ASN A 615 14.90 6.76 32.18
CA ASN A 615 15.92 6.66 31.14
C ASN A 615 15.32 5.83 30.02
N TYR A 616 15.25 6.39 28.82
CA TYR A 616 14.86 5.67 27.61
C TYR A 616 16.11 5.36 26.83
N ALA A 617 16.24 4.15 26.28
CA ALA A 617 17.47 3.67 25.67
C ALA A 617 17.18 3.10 24.28
N PHE A 618 17.82 3.66 23.25
CA PHE A 618 17.82 3.13 21.89
C PHE A 618 19.17 2.47 21.65
N LYS A 619 19.19 1.13 21.65
CA LYS A 619 20.41 0.37 21.37
C LYS A 619 20.56 0.17 19.86
N PHE A 620 21.72 0.50 19.33
CA PHE A 620 22.02 0.23 17.93
C PHE A 620 22.39 -1.24 17.72
N PRO A 621 21.87 -1.91 16.67
CA PRO A 621 22.36 -3.21 16.26
C PRO A 621 23.87 -3.20 16.02
N SER A 622 24.51 -4.33 16.28
CA SER A 622 25.96 -4.50 16.02
C SER A 622 26.31 -4.47 14.52
N THR A 623 25.31 -4.58 13.65
CA THR A 623 25.42 -4.63 12.19
C THR A 623 25.46 -3.26 11.51
N VAL A 624 25.12 -2.16 12.20
CA VAL A 624 25.17 -0.81 11.62
C VAL A 624 26.63 -0.38 11.51
N ASN A 625 27.12 -0.19 10.28
CA ASN A 625 28.45 0.38 10.07
C ASN A 625 28.43 1.90 10.35
N LYS A 626 29.05 2.28 11.47
CA LYS A 626 29.09 3.67 11.96
C LYS A 626 30.39 4.38 11.60
N SER A 627 31.27 3.74 10.82
CA SER A 627 32.57 4.34 10.41
C SER A 627 32.40 5.66 9.65
N ASP A 628 31.25 5.82 9.00
CA ASP A 628 30.98 6.96 8.12
C ASP A 628 30.16 8.06 8.83
N TRP A 629 29.75 7.83 10.09
CA TRP A 629 29.08 8.83 10.92
C TRP A 629 30.11 9.86 11.37
N ASN A 630 30.25 10.89 10.56
CA ASN A 630 31.21 11.98 10.74
C ASN A 630 30.50 13.28 11.17
N GLN A 631 31.27 14.37 11.26
CA GLN A 631 30.79 15.72 11.59
C GLN A 631 29.69 16.26 10.65
N GLY A 632 29.43 15.60 9.52
CA GLY A 632 28.37 15.94 8.57
C GLY A 632 27.07 15.16 8.75
N HIS A 633 26.76 14.63 9.93
CA HIS A 633 25.48 13.97 10.20
C HIS A 633 24.76 14.62 11.39
N SER A 634 23.44 14.47 11.47
CA SER A 634 22.62 14.89 12.61
C SER A 634 21.65 13.79 13.03
N LEU A 635 21.28 13.80 14.31
CA LEU A 635 20.10 13.10 14.81
C LEU A 635 18.89 13.97 14.51
N SER A 636 17.90 13.41 13.83
CA SER A 636 16.66 14.07 13.45
C SER A 636 15.49 13.31 14.03
N PHE A 637 14.57 13.97 14.74
CA PHE A 637 13.34 13.38 15.28
C PHE A 637 12.27 14.46 15.50
N GLN A 638 11.01 14.08 15.57
CA GLN A 638 9.95 14.97 16.06
C GLN A 638 9.85 14.88 17.58
N LEU A 639 9.66 16.01 18.25
CA LEU A 639 9.56 16.12 19.69
C LEU A 639 8.30 16.89 20.09
N LYS A 640 7.53 16.37 21.03
CA LYS A 640 6.45 17.07 21.73
C LYS A 640 6.70 17.02 23.22
N SER A 641 7.17 18.15 23.77
CA SER A 641 7.44 18.27 25.21
C SER A 641 7.28 19.70 25.69
N THR A 642 6.92 19.87 26.96
CA THR A 642 6.91 21.15 27.69
C THR A 642 8.04 21.28 28.70
N VAL A 643 8.86 20.23 28.88
CA VAL A 643 9.94 20.20 29.86
C VAL A 643 11.24 19.83 29.21
N ASN A 644 12.32 20.18 29.89
CA ASN A 644 13.66 20.02 29.33
C ASN A 644 14.20 18.60 29.58
N TYR A 645 14.73 18.00 28.52
CA TYR A 645 15.40 16.70 28.54
C TYR A 645 16.86 16.85 28.10
N GLU A 646 17.73 15.97 28.59
CA GLU A 646 19.03 15.74 28.00
C GLU A 646 18.93 14.57 27.03
N LEU A 647 19.54 14.71 25.85
CA LEU A 647 19.85 13.58 24.99
C LEU A 647 21.28 13.14 25.32
N LYS A 648 21.43 11.94 25.86
CA LYS A 648 22.71 11.31 26.17
C LYS A 648 23.04 10.31 25.09
N VAL A 649 24.31 10.18 24.77
CA VAL A 649 24.79 9.26 23.75
C VAL A 649 25.96 8.47 24.34
N PHE A 650 25.89 7.15 24.29
CA PHE A 650 26.82 6.24 24.97
C PHE A 650 27.72 5.52 23.96
N GLN A 651 29.01 5.46 24.28
CA GLN A 651 29.99 4.69 23.52
C GLN A 651 30.38 3.39 24.23
N GLY A 652 31.14 2.54 23.53
CA GLY A 652 31.36 1.14 23.87
C GLY A 652 31.97 0.82 25.24
N ASP A 653 32.68 1.78 25.83
CA ASP A 653 33.34 1.69 27.14
C ASP A 653 32.51 2.24 28.31
N GLY A 654 31.27 2.68 28.03
CA GLY A 654 30.38 3.29 29.03
C GLY A 654 30.59 4.79 29.23
N GLN A 655 31.50 5.44 28.49
CA GLN A 655 31.50 6.90 28.42
C GLN A 655 30.26 7.38 27.68
N SER A 656 29.75 8.54 28.08
CA SER A 656 28.62 9.20 27.45
C SER A 656 28.89 10.68 27.32
N ASP A 657 28.43 11.28 26.23
CA ASP A 657 28.24 12.72 26.16
C ASP A 657 26.76 13.08 26.10
N LYS A 658 26.43 14.34 26.31
CA LYS A 658 25.05 14.78 26.40
C LYS A 658 24.85 16.20 25.88
N VAL A 659 23.70 16.41 25.27
CA VAL A 659 23.22 17.74 24.91
C VAL A 659 21.87 18.01 25.56
N ASN A 660 21.58 19.29 25.74
CA ASN A 660 20.34 19.74 26.33
C ASN A 660 19.32 20.06 25.22
N LEU A 661 18.15 19.40 25.22
CA LEU A 661 17.15 19.53 24.14
C LEU A 661 16.57 20.95 24.02
N SER A 662 16.53 21.74 25.10
CA SER A 662 16.11 23.14 25.00
C SER A 662 17.05 24.01 24.15
N SER A 663 18.21 23.49 23.76
CA SER A 663 19.12 24.16 22.82
C SER A 663 18.71 23.96 21.36
N TYR A 664 17.85 22.97 21.08
CA TYR A 664 17.44 22.54 19.73
C TYR A 664 15.93 22.58 19.51
N ALA A 665 15.13 22.59 20.59
CA ALA A 665 13.67 22.67 20.55
C ALA A 665 13.16 23.80 21.45
N SER A 666 12.01 24.38 21.09
CA SER A 666 11.35 25.44 21.88
C SER A 666 10.58 24.90 23.08
N LEU A 667 10.30 23.58 23.09
CA LEU A 667 9.57 22.88 24.15
C LEU A 667 8.17 23.49 24.39
N SER A 668 7.48 23.83 23.31
CA SER A 668 6.17 24.51 23.37
C SER A 668 5.00 23.60 23.76
N GLY A 669 5.20 22.27 23.79
CA GLY A 669 4.14 21.28 23.90
C GLY A 669 3.46 20.93 22.58
N ASN A 670 3.87 21.56 21.47
CA ASN A 670 3.53 21.14 20.11
C ASN A 670 4.61 20.21 19.55
N TRP A 671 4.29 19.52 18.44
CA TRP A 671 5.27 18.76 17.67
C TRP A 671 6.25 19.70 17.00
N GLU A 672 7.54 19.46 17.21
CA GLU A 672 8.65 20.23 16.67
C GLU A 672 9.68 19.28 16.06
N GLN A 673 10.17 19.58 14.85
CA GLN A 673 11.31 18.86 14.29
C GLN A 673 12.59 19.29 15.04
N VAL A 674 13.32 18.31 15.55
CA VAL A 674 14.58 18.50 16.27
C VAL A 674 15.71 17.90 15.46
N GLU A 675 16.71 18.72 15.15
CA GLU A 675 17.96 18.27 14.53
C GLU A 675 19.15 18.61 15.44
N ILE A 676 19.88 17.58 15.85
CA ILE A 676 21.06 17.70 16.71
C ILE A 676 22.27 17.23 15.90
N PRO A 677 23.19 18.13 15.51
CA PRO A 677 24.43 17.74 14.85
C PRO A 677 25.17 16.70 15.69
N LEU A 678 25.64 15.62 15.05
CA LEU A 678 26.47 14.65 15.76
C LEU A 678 27.70 15.36 16.33
N SER A 679 28.30 16.33 15.63
CA SER A 679 29.44 17.11 16.17
C SER A 679 29.26 17.73 17.56
N ASP A 680 28.03 17.88 18.05
CA ASP A 680 27.73 18.42 19.37
C ASP A 680 27.91 17.39 20.50
N PHE A 681 28.13 16.12 20.15
CA PHE A 681 28.62 15.08 21.06
C PHE A 681 30.12 14.84 20.83
N ASN A 682 30.88 14.83 21.91
CA ASN A 682 32.29 14.48 21.95
C ASN A 682 32.46 12.98 22.22
N ILE A 683 32.03 12.16 21.25
CA ILE A 683 32.14 10.69 21.31
C ILE A 683 32.78 10.14 20.04
N ASP A 684 33.33 8.93 20.14
CA ASP A 684 33.71 8.14 18.98
C ASP A 684 32.47 7.44 18.38
N TYR A 685 31.95 7.94 17.26
CA TYR A 685 30.74 7.40 16.60
C TYR A 685 30.89 5.96 16.15
N ALA A 686 32.12 5.51 15.84
CA ALA A 686 32.37 4.10 15.52
C ALA A 686 32.04 3.19 16.72
N GLN A 687 32.05 3.74 17.94
CA GLN A 687 31.76 3.03 19.17
C GLN A 687 30.37 3.34 19.75
N LEU A 688 29.55 4.14 19.08
CA LEU A 688 28.22 4.52 19.54
C LEU A 688 27.33 3.28 19.71
N LYS A 689 26.92 2.99 20.95
CA LYS A 689 26.06 1.85 21.31
C LYS A 689 24.61 2.24 21.55
N GLU A 690 24.37 3.40 22.15
CA GLU A 690 23.05 3.73 22.68
C GLU A 690 22.79 5.23 22.70
N ILE A 691 21.54 5.63 22.45
CA ILE A 691 21.03 6.99 22.69
C ILE A 691 20.01 6.93 23.81
N GLN A 692 20.11 7.84 24.78
CA GLN A 692 19.13 7.96 25.86
C GLN A 692 18.51 9.34 26.01
N PHE A 693 17.21 9.38 26.29
CA PHE A 693 16.52 10.59 26.71
C PHE A 693 16.41 10.61 28.24
N TYR A 694 16.91 11.68 28.87
CA TYR A 694 17.01 11.83 30.32
C TYR A 694 16.22 13.07 30.78
N ASN A 695 15.22 12.90 31.63
CA ASN A 695 14.48 14.04 32.20
C ASN A 695 15.33 14.75 33.28
N LEU A 696 15.56 16.05 33.12
CA LEU A 696 16.31 16.86 34.10
C LEU A 696 15.50 17.25 35.33
N TRP A 697 14.16 17.21 35.23
CA TRP A 697 13.27 17.74 36.25
C TRP A 697 12.52 16.63 36.97
N GLN A 698 12.45 16.73 38.30
CA GLN A 698 11.73 15.80 39.17
C GLN A 698 10.19 15.92 39.08
N THR A 699 9.64 16.47 37.99
CA THR A 699 8.19 16.62 37.80
C THR A 699 7.74 15.77 36.63
N ALA A 700 6.78 14.88 36.88
CA ALA A 700 6.10 14.10 35.86
C ALA A 700 5.50 15.06 34.82
N SER A 701 6.02 15.04 33.60
CA SER A 701 5.47 15.80 32.47
C SER A 701 5.51 14.91 31.24
N PRO A 702 4.48 14.97 30.38
CA PRO A 702 4.39 14.13 29.21
C PRO A 702 5.52 14.46 28.23
N PHE A 703 6.09 13.40 27.67
CA PHE A 703 7.10 13.45 26.62
C PHE A 703 6.71 12.45 25.54
N ALA A 704 6.72 12.94 24.30
CA ALA A 704 6.54 12.14 23.11
C ALA A 704 7.59 12.54 22.08
N PHE A 705 8.12 11.56 21.36
CA PHE A 705 8.96 11.76 20.20
C PHE A 705 8.55 10.77 19.12
N ASP A 706 8.89 11.08 17.88
CA ASP A 706 8.63 10.23 16.71
C ASP A 706 9.74 10.42 15.67
N ASP A 707 9.78 9.56 14.64
CA ASP A 707 10.67 9.69 13.48
C ASP A 707 12.16 9.86 13.79
N LEU A 708 12.67 9.16 14.81
CA LEU A 708 14.10 9.18 15.10
C LEU A 708 14.89 8.55 13.95
N LYS A 709 15.80 9.33 13.35
CA LYS A 709 16.68 8.94 12.26
C LYS A 709 18.04 9.62 12.37
N VAL A 710 19.07 9.01 11.79
CA VAL A 710 20.37 9.65 11.55
C VAL A 710 20.36 10.11 10.11
N VAL A 711 20.47 11.41 9.88
CA VAL A 711 20.48 11.97 8.53
C VAL A 711 21.87 12.47 8.20
N ALA A 712 22.38 12.10 7.02
CA ALA A 712 23.51 12.81 6.43
C ALA A 712 23.06 14.25 6.17
N SER A 713 23.83 15.23 6.65
CA SER A 713 23.53 16.66 6.48
C SER A 713 23.75 17.10 5.03
N THR A 714 22.95 16.55 4.13
CA THR A 714 22.91 16.90 2.71
C THR A 714 22.16 18.22 2.47
N ASN A 715 21.49 18.77 3.50
CA ASN A 715 20.70 20.00 3.42
C ASN A 715 21.25 21.20 4.20
N LEU A 716 22.39 21.09 4.88
CA LEU A 716 23.11 22.28 5.34
C LEU A 716 23.79 22.91 4.13
N ARG A 717 23.15 23.91 3.51
CA ARG A 717 23.79 24.70 2.44
C ARG A 717 25.01 25.42 3.03
N GLN A 718 26.18 24.80 2.90
CA GLN A 718 27.45 25.42 3.24
C GLN A 718 27.75 26.48 2.19
N PHE A 719 27.71 27.74 2.59
CA PHE A 719 28.16 28.84 1.73
C PHE A 719 29.57 29.26 2.18
N SER A 720 30.56 28.91 1.37
CA SER A 720 31.91 29.45 1.51
C SER A 720 31.99 30.78 0.77
N VAL A 721 32.45 31.84 1.43
CA VAL A 721 32.83 33.08 0.77
C VAL A 721 34.31 33.33 1.03
N THR A 722 35.10 33.28 -0.04
CA THR A 722 36.46 33.79 -0.07
C THR A 722 36.43 35.26 -0.49
N SER A 723 37.20 36.11 0.19
CA SER A 723 37.47 37.45 -0.33
C SER A 723 38.31 37.33 -1.62
N ALA A 724 38.23 38.32 -2.51
CA ALA A 724 39.07 38.33 -3.71
C ALA A 724 40.56 38.62 -3.40
N ALA A 725 40.87 38.97 -2.15
CA ALA A 725 42.19 39.47 -1.74
C ALA A 725 43.05 38.41 -1.03
N ASP A 726 42.48 37.39 -0.37
CA ASP A 726 43.25 36.29 0.25
C ASP A 726 42.38 35.03 0.46
N PRO A 727 42.75 33.86 -0.09
CA PRO A 727 42.02 32.61 0.14
C PRO A 727 42.08 32.07 1.58
N ALA A 728 42.86 32.69 2.48
CA ALA A 728 42.89 32.34 3.90
C ALA A 728 41.67 32.83 4.71
N ASP A 729 40.90 33.79 4.19
CA ASP A 729 39.73 34.36 4.87
C ASP A 729 38.43 33.73 4.34
N VAL A 730 38.04 32.59 4.92
CA VAL A 730 36.79 31.90 4.59
C VAL A 730 35.74 32.22 5.63
N VAL A 731 34.68 32.91 5.23
CA VAL A 731 33.49 33.08 6.07
C VAL A 731 32.48 31.99 5.73
N LEU A 732 32.16 31.16 6.72
CA LEU A 732 31.16 30.10 6.60
C LEU A 732 29.87 30.54 7.29
N VAL A 733 28.79 30.60 6.53
CA VAL A 733 27.46 30.90 7.06
C VAL A 733 26.63 29.62 7.04
N TYR A 734 26.22 29.18 8.22
CA TYR A 734 25.37 28.02 8.40
C TYR A 734 23.95 28.50 8.72
N PRO A 735 23.00 28.42 7.77
CA PRO A 735 21.60 28.48 8.13
C PRO A 735 21.27 27.22 8.92
N ASN A 736 20.75 27.37 10.14
CA ASN A 736 20.10 26.26 10.82
C ASN A 736 18.61 26.31 10.43
N PRO A 737 18.13 25.38 9.59
CA PRO A 737 16.76 25.43 9.08
C PRO A 737 15.68 25.27 10.16
N ALA A 738 16.03 24.80 11.37
CA ALA A 738 15.10 24.60 12.48
C ALA A 738 15.21 25.67 13.59
N THR A 739 16.27 26.49 13.65
CA THR A 739 16.41 27.49 14.72
C THR A 739 16.40 28.93 14.23
N HIS A 740 15.88 29.79 15.09
CA HIS A 740 15.85 31.25 15.03
C HIS A 740 17.24 31.93 14.98
N SER A 741 18.29 31.28 14.44
CA SER A 741 19.66 31.80 14.42
C SER A 741 20.49 31.36 13.21
N LEU A 742 21.47 32.19 12.83
CA LEU A 742 22.51 31.90 11.85
C LEU A 742 23.86 31.83 12.58
N ILE A 743 24.74 30.90 12.20
CA ILE A 743 26.13 30.91 12.69
C ILE A 743 27.04 31.44 11.59
N VAL A 744 27.81 32.47 11.91
CA VAL A 744 28.80 33.10 11.03
C VAL A 744 30.18 32.80 11.60
N ASN A 745 30.93 31.90 10.95
CA ASN A 745 32.31 31.59 11.33
C ASN A 745 33.27 32.46 10.51
N ALA A 746 34.07 33.29 11.17
CA ALA A 746 35.03 34.20 10.56
C ALA A 746 36.46 33.83 10.99
N GLN A 747 36.89 32.60 10.70
CA GLN A 747 38.27 32.19 10.93
C GLN A 747 39.22 32.89 9.96
N GLY A 748 40.30 33.48 10.48
CA GLY A 748 41.36 34.13 9.69
C GLY A 748 41.18 35.64 9.47
N ALA A 749 39.93 36.12 9.41
CA ALA A 749 39.64 37.50 9.04
C ALA A 749 39.91 38.48 10.21
N ALA A 750 41.10 39.08 10.24
CA ALA A 750 41.51 40.06 11.26
C ALA A 750 40.68 41.37 11.29
N ALA A 751 39.66 41.54 10.44
CA ALA A 751 38.96 42.81 10.26
C ALA A 751 37.48 42.71 9.86
N VAL A 752 36.69 41.78 10.42
CA VAL A 752 35.23 41.89 10.29
C VAL A 752 34.74 42.99 11.22
N GLU A 753 34.37 44.16 10.68
CA GLU A 753 34.00 45.33 11.49
C GLU A 753 32.52 45.35 11.85
N VAL A 754 31.65 44.96 10.89
CA VAL A 754 30.18 45.03 11.06
C VAL A 754 29.51 43.90 10.30
N LEU A 755 28.61 43.21 10.98
CA LEU A 755 27.63 42.32 10.37
C LEU A 755 26.25 42.99 10.44
N GLY A 756 25.62 43.27 9.29
CA GLY A 756 24.27 43.80 9.24
C GLY A 756 23.31 42.90 8.48
N ILE A 757 22.09 42.75 8.98
CA ILE A 757 20.98 42.11 8.29
C ILE A 757 20.08 43.20 7.73
N TYR A 758 19.75 43.11 6.45
CA TYR A 758 18.95 44.09 5.74
C TYR A 758 17.75 43.39 5.10
N GLN A 759 16.58 44.03 5.09
CA GLN A 759 15.47 43.57 4.26
C GLN A 759 15.82 43.72 2.77
N ALA A 760 15.11 43.02 1.89
CA ALA A 760 15.30 43.17 0.44
C ALA A 760 15.08 44.61 -0.08
N SER A 761 14.33 45.42 0.67
CA SER A 761 14.16 46.86 0.44
C SER A 761 15.42 47.69 0.76
N GLY A 762 16.48 47.09 1.30
CA GLY A 762 17.71 47.77 1.71
C GLY A 762 17.66 48.41 3.11
N ILE A 763 16.54 48.24 3.85
CA ILE A 763 16.40 48.73 5.22
C ILE A 763 17.16 47.81 6.18
N ALA A 764 18.02 48.38 7.02
CA ALA A 764 18.72 47.62 8.06
C ALA A 764 17.71 47.08 9.08
N ALA A 765 17.61 45.76 9.20
CA ALA A 765 16.79 45.09 10.19
C ALA A 765 17.55 44.93 11.52
N GLN A 766 18.85 44.60 11.46
CA GLN A 766 19.68 44.44 12.66
C GLN A 766 21.17 44.63 12.32
N ASN A 767 21.97 45.16 13.24
CA ASN A 767 23.42 45.29 13.10
C ASN A 767 24.12 44.73 14.33
N TYR A 768 25.25 44.05 14.11
CA TYR A 768 26.12 43.48 15.13
C TYR A 768 27.52 44.05 14.92
N GLN A 769 28.11 44.61 15.97
CA GLN A 769 29.54 44.88 16.02
C GLN A 769 30.24 43.60 16.49
N LEU A 770 31.20 43.14 15.71
CA LEU A 770 32.00 41.96 16.05
C LEU A 770 33.19 42.41 16.89
N LEU A 771 33.33 41.82 18.08
CA LEU A 771 34.54 41.96 18.88
C LEU A 771 35.59 40.99 18.34
N GLN A 772 36.82 41.45 18.15
CA GLN A 772 37.90 40.78 17.40
C GLN A 772 38.33 39.39 17.92
N GLU A 773 37.77 38.90 19.03
CA GLU A 773 38.23 37.68 19.71
C GLU A 773 37.31 36.46 19.53
N GLU A 774 36.11 36.62 18.95
CA GLU A 774 35.16 35.51 18.75
C GLU A 774 35.19 35.03 17.29
N GLY A 775 35.92 33.95 17.00
CA GLY A 775 36.00 33.34 15.66
C GLY A 775 34.67 32.81 15.11
N GLN A 776 33.60 32.81 15.90
CA GLN A 776 32.24 32.45 15.49
C GLN A 776 31.23 33.39 16.14
N LEU A 777 30.30 33.91 15.34
CA LEU A 777 29.17 34.70 15.82
C LEU A 777 27.85 33.97 15.58
N LYS A 778 27.09 33.75 16.65
CA LYS A 778 25.70 33.31 16.56
C LYS A 778 24.77 34.53 16.47
N VAL A 779 23.98 34.58 15.40
CA VAL A 779 23.15 35.72 15.03
C VAL A 779 21.69 35.31 15.14
N MET A 780 20.96 35.84 16.12
CA MET A 780 19.55 35.49 16.31
C MET A 780 18.67 36.20 15.28
N VAL A 781 18.08 35.45 14.35
CA VAL A 781 17.18 35.95 13.29
C VAL A 781 15.70 35.66 13.54
N GLY A 782 15.35 34.99 14.64
CA GLY A 782 13.96 34.62 14.89
C GLY A 782 13.00 35.75 15.21
N GLN A 783 13.53 36.91 15.57
CA GLN A 783 12.71 38.11 15.77
C GLN A 783 12.42 38.84 14.45
N LEU A 784 12.99 38.38 13.32
CA LEU A 784 12.70 38.93 12.01
C LEU A 784 11.37 38.39 11.50
N PRO A 785 10.48 39.25 10.96
CA PRO A 785 9.31 38.81 10.21
C PRO A 785 9.66 37.87 9.05
N ALA A 786 8.69 37.09 8.59
CA ALA A 786 8.85 36.31 7.36
C ALA A 786 9.15 37.25 6.18
N GLY A 787 10.17 36.91 5.37
CA GLY A 787 10.60 37.75 4.26
C GLY A 787 12.00 37.44 3.72
N LEU A 788 12.37 38.13 2.65
CA LEU A 788 13.71 38.06 2.05
C LEU A 788 14.65 39.09 2.70
N TYR A 789 15.80 38.61 3.17
CA TYR A 789 16.83 39.38 3.83
C TYR A 789 18.18 39.22 3.14
N TYR A 790 19.09 40.17 3.40
CA TYR A 790 20.49 40.15 2.99
C TYR A 790 21.38 40.27 4.21
N LEU A 791 22.27 39.31 4.38
CA LEU A 791 23.39 39.38 5.30
C LEU A 791 24.52 40.17 4.64
N ASN A 792 24.85 41.33 5.20
CA ASN A 792 25.92 42.20 4.75
C ASN A 792 27.07 42.14 5.75
N LEU A 793 28.17 41.53 5.33
CA LEU A 793 29.42 41.51 6.08
C LEU A 793 30.35 42.59 5.54
N ARG A 794 30.94 43.39 6.43
CA ARG A 794 31.96 44.37 6.04
C ARG A 794 33.32 43.94 6.57
N ILE A 795 34.28 43.76 5.66
CA ILE A 795 35.67 43.44 5.96
C ILE A 795 36.52 44.57 5.38
N GLY A 796 36.98 45.48 6.24
CA GLY A 796 37.58 46.75 5.81
C GLY A 796 36.69 47.54 4.84
N ASN A 797 37.18 47.80 3.62
CA ASN A 797 36.43 48.51 2.58
C ASN A 797 35.52 47.60 1.74
N GLU A 798 35.65 46.28 1.86
CA GLU A 798 34.85 45.34 1.09
C GLU A 798 33.52 45.03 1.78
N LYS A 799 32.46 44.95 0.98
CA LYS A 799 31.12 44.57 1.42
C LYS A 799 30.73 43.28 0.72
N ILE A 800 30.42 42.26 1.50
CA ILE A 800 29.92 40.97 1.03
C ILE A 800 28.43 40.91 1.39
N SER A 801 27.57 40.68 0.39
CA SER A 801 26.12 40.59 0.55
C SER A 801 25.62 39.20 0.17
N LYS A 802 24.84 38.55 1.04
CA LYS A 802 24.23 37.23 0.76
C LYS A 802 22.75 37.19 1.11
N PRO A 803 21.86 36.80 0.18
CA PRO A 803 20.43 36.70 0.47
C PRO A 803 20.11 35.45 1.31
N PHE A 804 19.10 35.55 2.17
CA PHE A 804 18.43 34.41 2.81
C PHE A 804 16.94 34.70 2.99
N ILE A 805 16.10 33.66 3.02
CA ILE A 805 14.65 33.78 3.23
C ILE A 805 14.35 33.33 4.66
N LYS A 806 13.68 34.19 5.43
CA LYS A 806 13.02 33.80 6.67
C LYS A 806 11.61 33.36 6.32
N GLN A 807 11.32 32.07 6.50
CA GLN A 807 9.97 31.52 6.40
C GLN A 807 9.16 31.87 7.65
#